data_AF-A0A0Q6WJF7-F1
#
_entry.id   AF-A0A0Q6WJF7-F1
#
_cell.length_a   1.000
_cell.length_b   1.000
_cell.length_c   1.000
_cell.angle_alpha   90.00
_cell.angle_beta   90.00
_cell.angle_gamma   90.00
#
_symmetry.space_group_name_H-M   'P 1'
#
loop_
_entity.id
_entity.type
_entity.pdbx_description
1 polymer ?
#
loop_
_entity_poly.entity_id
_entity_poly.type
_entity_poly.pdbx_seq_one_letter_code
_entity_poly.pdbx_strand_id
1 'polypeptide(L)'
;MLLAACPGSGLAGAPQLAYWSLDEQGGKRAMESVSGRYDPVNYVFNRARFKPDSAPLWRTAGSCIHGGCLLFDGYSTDIAAPALAPAQLAQGFTLGAWVAPHAFEWGDGGHYSAFLSQFDAHARQGFSFGMQRFGAWGIKLGFGSAIMDVRVRDRKLPRDTWSHVAASYDPARRRVALFLNGEQVADAAAPGEGEFGLPQQPLTIGRHSQPEQVGGVFKLNTFLGLMDEVRIAAGPSDAAAVASGVKADLARHGGKAPQPSLADMRVPRSVFEGDRHRPRYHLMPDAGWMNEPHAPLYYGGQYHLFFQKNPFGPFWHQIHWGHWTSPDMVHWRELPIALAPEDDGLATDGVWSGSATYAADGSPVLFFTAGNDSAKPNQRTGMATPSDLRDPDLARWNKYPVPVTLQAPGQGRHGEFRDPFVFRDPARQSWFQLVGSSLPGGSGTALVYESADLRSWTPRGPLFSIDAKRFPGFDATWELPVLLPVGKGRDGRERHVFLNDVRGQAYYWTGVFDAKNARFTPDLEQPRTFDVGQGHFSGPSGFVDPKTGRSIVFSIAQGERTLQDEWDAGWAHNGGLPVTLSLGADGELRIAPISELAALRRRQLLDLRNASVAEAAAALAAIRGDALEVELELAPSSEAGKRGMSLRVAPGRAEATELYLDTARGRLEIDRTRSASGQAYGIQGGALDLQDEALRMRIFLDRSMVEAYVNERKSLTSRIYPARADADGLELLAAAGDRVVVLKVWAMGPAEKGN
;
A
#
# COMPACT_ATOMS: atom_id res chain seq x y z
N MET A 1 -2.05 -34.98 59.57
CA MET A 1 -3.45 -35.39 59.78
C MET A 1 -4.30 -34.12 59.81
N LEU A 2 -5.47 -34.16 59.18
CA LEU A 2 -6.46 -33.08 58.98
C LEU A 2 -6.20 -32.08 57.84
N LEU A 3 -6.63 -32.53 56.65
CA LEU A 3 -7.27 -31.73 55.61
C LEU A 3 -8.47 -30.96 56.19
N ALA A 4 -8.60 -29.68 55.83
CA ALA A 4 -9.84 -28.94 55.96
C ALA A 4 -10.22 -28.41 54.56
N ALA A 5 -11.29 -28.99 54.01
CA ALA A 5 -11.96 -28.53 52.82
C ALA A 5 -12.86 -27.34 53.17
N CYS A 6 -12.84 -26.30 52.33
CA CYS A 6 -13.90 -25.28 52.30
C CYS A 6 -14.84 -25.56 51.12
N PRO A 7 -16.16 -25.41 51.30
CA PRO A 7 -17.18 -25.85 50.34
C PRO A 7 -17.41 -24.82 49.23
N GLY A 8 -17.83 -25.33 48.08
CA GLY A 8 -18.09 -24.55 46.87
C GLY A 8 -19.28 -23.61 46.97
N SER A 9 -19.14 -22.47 46.30
CA SER A 9 -20.23 -21.63 45.83
C SER A 9 -20.16 -21.62 44.30
N GLY A 10 -20.90 -22.54 43.68
CA GLY A 10 -20.98 -22.68 42.23
C GLY A 10 -21.87 -21.61 41.60
N LEU A 11 -21.26 -20.69 40.86
CA LEU A 11 -21.78 -20.31 39.55
C LEU A 11 -20.96 -21.14 38.56
N ALA A 12 -21.38 -22.38 38.34
CA ALA A 12 -20.72 -23.27 37.39
C ALA A 12 -20.94 -22.71 35.98
N GLY A 13 -19.95 -21.97 35.47
CA GLY A 13 -19.89 -21.67 34.05
C GLY A 13 -19.88 -22.97 33.26
N ALA A 14 -20.47 -22.95 32.06
CA ALA A 14 -20.49 -24.13 31.21
C ALA A 14 -19.05 -24.59 30.88
N PRO A 15 -18.79 -25.90 30.79
CA PRO A 15 -17.43 -26.40 30.64
C PRO A 15 -16.80 -25.91 29.33
N GLN A 16 -15.55 -25.43 29.41
CA GLN A 16 -14.81 -25.02 28.21
C GLN A 16 -14.40 -26.25 27.40
N LEU A 17 -14.68 -26.20 26.09
CA LEU A 17 -14.27 -27.19 25.10
C LEU A 17 -12.89 -26.89 24.50
N ALA A 18 -12.59 -25.61 24.31
CA ALA A 18 -11.29 -25.12 23.87
C ALA A 18 -11.06 -23.68 24.32
N TYR A 19 -9.80 -23.34 24.59
CA TYR A 19 -9.40 -22.00 24.99
C TYR A 19 -7.97 -21.66 24.56
N TRP A 20 -7.82 -20.65 23.72
CA TRP A 20 -6.53 -20.05 23.35
C TRP A 20 -6.43 -18.68 24.03
N SER A 21 -5.55 -18.56 25.03
CA SER A 21 -5.30 -17.25 25.65
C SER A 21 -4.49 -16.33 24.74
N LEU A 22 -3.69 -16.89 23.83
CA LEU A 22 -2.80 -16.12 22.95
C LEU A 22 -1.76 -15.29 23.71
N ASP A 23 -1.40 -15.74 24.92
CA ASP A 23 -0.39 -15.13 25.79
C ASP A 23 1.05 -15.42 25.35
N GLU A 24 1.25 -16.21 24.30
CA GLU A 24 2.59 -16.52 23.82
C GLU A 24 3.35 -15.22 23.47
N GLN A 25 4.54 -15.05 24.03
CA GLN A 25 5.40 -13.89 23.76
C GLN A 25 6.36 -14.17 22.60
N GLY A 26 6.16 -15.28 21.86
CA GLY A 26 7.04 -15.73 20.80
C GLY A 26 6.73 -17.16 20.34
N GLY A 27 7.48 -17.63 19.34
CA GLY A 27 7.33 -18.98 18.80
C GLY A 27 6.22 -19.10 17.73
N LYS A 28 6.09 -20.29 17.14
CA LYS A 28 5.27 -20.54 15.92
C LYS A 28 3.98 -21.33 16.22
N ARG A 29 3.55 -21.38 17.49
CA ARG A 29 2.43 -22.22 17.97
C ARG A 29 1.66 -21.47 19.06
N ALA A 30 0.37 -21.76 19.16
CA ALA A 30 -0.53 -21.28 20.21
C ALA A 30 -1.03 -22.47 21.04
N MET A 31 -1.12 -22.32 22.35
CA MET A 31 -1.60 -23.35 23.26
C MET A 31 -3.13 -23.32 23.36
N GLU A 32 -3.75 -24.48 23.14
CA GLU A 32 -5.12 -24.76 23.51
C GLU A 32 -5.10 -25.28 24.96
N SER A 33 -5.52 -24.42 25.89
CA SER A 33 -5.31 -24.58 27.33
C SER A 33 -6.18 -25.66 27.99
N VAL A 34 -7.28 -26.09 27.35
CA VAL A 34 -8.15 -27.15 27.91
C VAL A 34 -7.49 -28.52 27.76
N SER A 35 -6.92 -28.82 26.59
CA SER A 35 -6.22 -30.09 26.32
C SER A 35 -4.70 -30.03 26.53
N GLY A 36 -4.13 -28.83 26.63
CA GLY A 36 -2.67 -28.61 26.67
C GLY A 36 -1.98 -28.83 25.31
N ARG A 37 -2.76 -28.91 24.21
CA ARG A 37 -2.23 -29.10 22.86
C ARG A 37 -1.68 -27.78 22.32
N TYR A 38 -0.65 -27.87 21.47
CA TYR A 38 -0.14 -26.72 20.73
C TYR A 38 -0.55 -26.79 19.26
N ASP A 39 -1.33 -25.82 18.82
CA ASP A 39 -1.78 -25.66 17.45
C ASP A 39 -0.82 -24.73 16.67
N PRO A 40 -0.53 -25.01 15.39
CA PRO A 40 0.37 -24.19 14.59
C PRO A 40 -0.25 -22.81 14.30
N VAL A 41 0.55 -21.75 14.49
CA VAL A 41 0.24 -20.42 13.96
C VAL A 41 0.85 -20.33 12.57
N ASN A 42 0.01 -20.34 11.54
CA ASN A 42 0.42 -20.07 10.18
C ASN A 42 0.87 -18.61 10.08
N TYR A 43 1.99 -18.37 9.40
CA TYR A 43 2.54 -17.04 9.17
C TYR A 43 3.57 -17.15 8.05
N VAL A 44 3.55 -16.21 7.10
CA VAL A 44 4.44 -16.25 5.92
C VAL A 44 5.92 -16.39 6.30
N PHE A 45 6.39 -15.71 7.35
CA PHE A 45 7.81 -15.70 7.72
C PHE A 45 8.21 -16.78 8.72
N ASN A 46 7.32 -17.75 8.99
CA ASN A 46 7.72 -18.99 9.65
C ASN A 46 8.74 -19.78 8.83
N ARG A 47 8.76 -19.61 7.50
CA ARG A 47 9.75 -20.16 6.57
C ARG A 47 10.00 -19.11 5.48
N ALA A 48 10.69 -18.04 5.87
CA ALA A 48 10.82 -16.86 5.01
C ALA A 48 11.73 -17.14 3.80
N ARG A 49 11.34 -16.63 2.63
CA ARG A 49 12.08 -16.85 1.38
C ARG A 49 13.18 -15.82 1.13
N PHE A 50 12.87 -14.54 1.34
CA PHE A 50 13.75 -13.42 0.95
C PHE A 50 14.56 -12.83 2.11
N LYS A 51 14.22 -13.22 3.34
CA LYS A 51 14.80 -12.75 4.60
C LYS A 51 14.96 -13.91 5.60
N PRO A 52 15.63 -13.72 6.74
CA PRO A 52 15.62 -14.71 7.82
C PRO A 52 14.21 -14.97 8.38
N ASP A 53 14.01 -16.18 8.92
CA ASP A 53 12.78 -16.54 9.64
C ASP A 53 12.51 -15.59 10.81
N SER A 54 11.23 -15.32 11.06
CA SER A 54 10.78 -14.58 12.24
C SER A 54 9.49 -15.18 12.82
N ALA A 55 9.27 -14.96 14.11
CA ALA A 55 8.03 -15.39 14.76
C ALA A 55 6.81 -14.59 14.24
N PRO A 56 5.59 -15.17 14.34
CA PRO A 56 4.34 -14.42 14.28
C PRO A 56 4.30 -13.19 15.20
N LEU A 57 3.33 -12.32 14.93
CA LEU A 57 3.27 -10.97 15.48
C LEU A 57 2.64 -10.93 16.89
N TRP A 58 3.31 -11.55 17.85
CA TRP A 58 2.92 -11.51 19.26
C TRP A 58 3.06 -10.10 19.86
N ARG A 59 2.20 -9.76 20.80
CA ARG A 59 2.21 -8.51 21.58
C ARG A 59 2.33 -8.82 23.07
N THR A 60 2.89 -7.87 23.81
CA THR A 60 3.10 -8.00 25.25
C THR A 60 1.92 -7.47 26.05
N ALA A 61 1.76 -7.94 27.29
CA ALA A 61 0.65 -7.66 28.21
C ALA A 61 0.13 -6.20 28.28
N GLY A 62 0.97 -5.18 28.09
CA GLY A 62 0.58 -3.78 28.29
C GLY A 62 -0.62 -3.30 27.46
N SER A 63 -0.85 -3.88 26.29
CA SER A 63 -1.93 -3.53 25.35
C SER A 63 -2.98 -4.64 25.15
N CYS A 64 -2.77 -5.80 25.76
CA CYS A 64 -3.58 -7.01 25.59
C CYS A 64 -4.53 -7.19 26.79
N ILE A 65 -5.52 -8.07 26.68
CA ILE A 65 -6.51 -8.32 27.73
C ILE A 65 -5.87 -9.07 28.92
N HIS A 66 -4.90 -9.95 28.66
CA HIS A 66 -4.13 -10.63 29.71
C HIS A 66 -2.60 -10.51 29.54
N GLY A 67 -1.89 -11.62 29.34
CA GLY A 67 -0.42 -11.72 29.37
C GLY A 67 0.25 -11.48 28.02
N GLY A 68 -0.51 -11.62 26.94
CA GLY A 68 -0.12 -11.35 25.55
C GLY A 68 -1.34 -11.39 24.63
N CYS A 69 -1.12 -11.12 23.36
CA CYS A 69 -2.14 -11.24 22.32
C CYS A 69 -1.46 -11.38 20.95
N LEU A 70 -2.21 -11.82 19.93
CA LEU A 70 -1.68 -12.03 18.58
C LEU A 70 -2.25 -11.01 17.59
N LEU A 71 -1.38 -10.34 16.84
CA LEU A 71 -1.78 -9.56 15.67
C LEU A 71 -1.92 -10.47 14.46
N PHE A 72 -3.14 -10.54 13.93
CA PHE A 72 -3.43 -11.15 12.64
C PHE A 72 -3.20 -10.11 11.54
N ASP A 73 -2.36 -10.45 10.56
CA ASP A 73 -1.88 -9.53 9.51
C ASP A 73 -2.85 -9.34 8.33
N GLY A 74 -4.06 -9.92 8.41
CA GLY A 74 -5.07 -9.78 7.37
C GLY A 74 -4.88 -10.67 6.15
N TYR A 75 -3.82 -11.48 6.07
CA TYR A 75 -3.58 -12.31 4.88
C TYR A 75 -2.91 -13.66 5.15
N SER A 76 -1.85 -13.70 5.95
CA SER A 76 -1.02 -14.89 6.15
C SER A 76 -1.17 -15.53 7.53
N THR A 77 -1.61 -14.76 8.53
CA THR A 77 -1.71 -15.21 9.91
C THR A 77 -3.05 -15.89 10.18
N ASP A 78 -3.02 -17.16 10.59
CA ASP A 78 -4.18 -17.91 11.06
C ASP A 78 -3.73 -19.06 11.98
N ILE A 79 -4.66 -19.63 12.76
CA ILE A 79 -4.40 -20.86 13.54
C ILE A 79 -5.29 -21.96 12.99
N ALA A 80 -4.67 -23.10 12.65
CA ALA A 80 -5.39 -24.31 12.24
C ALA A 80 -5.42 -25.31 13.41
N ALA A 81 -6.59 -25.51 13.98
CA ALA A 81 -6.84 -26.46 15.05
C ALA A 81 -7.58 -27.71 14.52
N PRO A 82 -7.47 -28.86 15.21
CA PRO A 82 -8.30 -30.03 14.94
C PRO A 82 -9.80 -29.70 14.90
N ALA A 83 -10.53 -30.39 14.02
CA ALA A 83 -11.97 -30.24 13.88
C ALA A 83 -12.69 -30.56 15.20
N LEU A 84 -13.70 -29.77 15.55
CA LEU A 84 -14.66 -30.13 16.58
C LEU A 84 -15.53 -31.29 16.10
N ALA A 85 -15.89 -32.17 17.02
CA ALA A 85 -16.80 -33.28 16.79
C ALA A 85 -18.25 -32.87 17.13
N PRO A 86 -19.26 -33.38 16.38
CA PRO A 86 -20.68 -33.13 16.67
C PRO A 86 -21.09 -33.41 18.13
N ALA A 87 -20.52 -34.45 18.74
CA ALA A 87 -20.81 -34.82 20.13
C ALA A 87 -20.42 -33.72 21.14
N GLN A 88 -19.40 -32.91 20.83
CA GLN A 88 -18.96 -31.82 21.72
C GLN A 88 -19.96 -30.66 21.76
N LEU A 89 -20.73 -30.46 20.67
CA LEU A 89 -21.68 -29.34 20.53
C LEU A 89 -23.14 -29.78 20.61
N ALA A 90 -23.40 -31.05 20.96
CA ALA A 90 -24.75 -31.64 20.94
C ALA A 90 -25.76 -30.94 21.87
N GLN A 91 -25.28 -30.32 22.96
CA GLN A 91 -26.11 -29.56 23.90
C GLN A 91 -26.12 -28.05 23.61
N GLY A 92 -25.63 -27.64 22.44
CA GLY A 92 -25.38 -26.25 22.10
C GLY A 92 -23.96 -25.82 22.40
N PHE A 93 -23.65 -24.55 22.17
CA PHE A 93 -22.32 -24.01 22.35
C PHE A 93 -22.33 -22.49 22.49
N THR A 94 -21.24 -21.95 23.04
CA THR A 94 -20.94 -20.52 23.06
C THR A 94 -19.53 -20.29 22.53
N LEU A 95 -19.41 -19.47 21.49
CA LEU A 95 -18.14 -18.98 20.95
C LEU A 95 -17.87 -17.59 21.52
N GLY A 96 -16.62 -17.28 21.86
CA GLY A 96 -16.23 -15.96 22.35
C GLY A 96 -14.81 -15.59 21.98
N ALA A 97 -14.55 -14.30 21.80
CA ALA A 97 -13.21 -13.76 21.61
C ALA A 97 -13.18 -12.26 21.99
N TRP A 98 -12.02 -11.78 22.43
CA TRP A 98 -11.71 -10.36 22.38
C TRP A 98 -11.08 -10.04 21.03
N VAL A 99 -11.58 -8.99 20.37
CA VAL A 99 -11.10 -8.56 19.05
C VAL A 99 -10.90 -7.04 19.02
N ALA A 100 -9.82 -6.59 18.39
CA ALA A 100 -9.61 -5.19 18.01
C ALA A 100 -9.29 -5.16 16.50
N PRO A 101 -10.30 -4.99 15.63
CA PRO A 101 -10.09 -4.90 14.18
C PRO A 101 -9.24 -3.68 13.80
N HIS A 102 -8.27 -3.81 12.89
CA HIS A 102 -7.53 -2.65 12.37
C HIS A 102 -8.17 -2.06 11.10
N ALA A 103 -8.69 -2.94 10.22
CA ALA A 103 -9.47 -2.56 9.05
C ALA A 103 -10.58 -3.58 8.76
N PHE A 104 -11.50 -3.24 7.87
CA PHE A 104 -12.63 -4.12 7.51
C PHE A 104 -12.51 -4.58 6.05
N GLU A 105 -12.48 -5.89 5.86
CA GLU A 105 -12.36 -6.51 4.54
C GLU A 105 -13.66 -6.38 3.73
N TRP A 106 -13.64 -6.73 2.44
CA TRP A 106 -14.78 -6.61 1.53
C TRP A 106 -15.87 -7.64 1.78
N GLY A 107 -15.51 -8.80 2.32
CA GLY A 107 -16.45 -9.90 2.49
C GLY A 107 -16.82 -10.58 1.17
N ASP A 108 -15.83 -10.79 0.30
CA ASP A 108 -15.97 -11.60 -0.92
C ASP A 108 -16.62 -12.95 -0.63
N GLY A 109 -17.39 -13.45 -1.60
CA GLY A 109 -18.26 -14.63 -1.43
C GLY A 109 -19.38 -14.45 -0.38
N GLY A 110 -19.53 -13.23 0.16
CA GLY A 110 -20.41 -12.96 1.29
C GLY A 110 -19.94 -13.60 2.59
N HIS A 111 -18.66 -13.98 2.70
CA HIS A 111 -18.08 -14.61 3.88
C HIS A 111 -17.67 -13.58 4.94
N TYR A 112 -17.59 -14.05 6.19
CA TYR A 112 -17.00 -13.27 7.27
C TYR A 112 -15.47 -13.38 7.22
N SER A 113 -14.76 -12.29 7.50
CA SER A 113 -13.40 -12.35 8.03
C SER A 113 -13.50 -12.98 9.43
N ALA A 114 -13.27 -14.29 9.49
CA ALA A 114 -13.72 -15.09 10.63
C ALA A 114 -12.80 -14.95 11.84
N PHE A 115 -13.38 -14.82 13.03
CA PHE A 115 -12.69 -15.03 14.30
C PHE A 115 -12.51 -16.52 14.54
N LEU A 116 -13.60 -17.29 14.35
CA LEU A 116 -13.65 -18.74 14.45
C LEU A 116 -14.47 -19.30 13.30
N SER A 117 -13.96 -20.31 12.60
CA SER A 117 -14.69 -20.96 11.51
C SER A 117 -14.42 -22.45 11.43
N GLN A 118 -15.50 -23.23 11.35
CA GLN A 118 -15.51 -24.60 10.87
C GLN A 118 -16.77 -24.71 10.00
N PHE A 119 -16.74 -24.08 8.81
CA PHE A 119 -17.92 -23.88 7.97
C PHE A 119 -17.76 -24.44 6.56
N ASP A 120 -18.77 -25.17 6.10
CA ASP A 120 -18.92 -25.58 4.71
C ASP A 120 -20.20 -24.97 4.15
N ALA A 121 -20.03 -23.98 3.27
CA ALA A 121 -21.16 -23.26 2.68
C ALA A 121 -21.97 -24.14 1.72
N HIS A 122 -21.34 -25.09 1.04
CA HIS A 122 -21.99 -25.98 0.10
C HIS A 122 -22.79 -27.07 0.82
N ALA A 123 -22.18 -27.72 1.81
CA ALA A 123 -22.86 -28.69 2.66
C ALA A 123 -23.85 -28.04 3.63
N ARG A 124 -23.80 -26.71 3.79
CA ARG A 124 -24.59 -25.93 4.74
C ARG A 124 -24.40 -26.47 6.15
N GLN A 125 -23.15 -26.68 6.55
CA GLN A 125 -22.78 -27.24 7.85
C GLN A 125 -21.78 -26.33 8.57
N GLY A 126 -21.89 -26.35 9.90
CA GLY A 126 -20.93 -25.76 10.82
C GLY A 126 -21.19 -24.30 11.11
N PHE A 127 -20.15 -23.57 11.53
CA PHE A 127 -20.27 -22.17 11.90
C PHE A 127 -19.17 -21.29 11.32
N SER A 128 -19.52 -20.03 11.02
CA SER A 128 -18.60 -18.97 10.66
C SER A 128 -18.94 -17.74 11.50
N PHE A 129 -18.13 -17.47 12.51
CA PHE A 129 -18.29 -16.35 13.45
C PHE A 129 -17.22 -15.31 13.17
N GLY A 130 -17.62 -14.07 12.84
CA GLY A 130 -16.66 -13.07 12.39
C GLY A 130 -17.26 -11.71 12.06
N MET A 131 -16.44 -10.89 11.41
CA MET A 131 -16.82 -9.56 10.94
C MET A 131 -16.98 -9.49 9.43
N GLN A 132 -17.77 -8.54 8.99
CA GLN A 132 -18.02 -8.12 7.62
C GLN A 132 -17.53 -6.66 7.46
N ARG A 133 -17.78 -6.09 6.27
CA ARG A 133 -17.48 -4.69 5.98
C ARG A 133 -18.01 -3.75 7.07
N PHE A 134 -17.24 -2.69 7.30
CA PHE A 134 -17.64 -1.55 8.14
C PHE A 134 -17.98 -1.91 9.59
N GLY A 135 -17.36 -2.98 10.12
CA GLY A 135 -17.53 -3.39 11.50
C GLY A 135 -18.85 -4.10 11.80
N ALA A 136 -19.69 -4.37 10.80
CA ALA A 136 -20.79 -5.30 10.97
C ALA A 136 -20.23 -6.69 11.31
N TRP A 137 -20.91 -7.46 12.13
CA TRP A 137 -20.42 -8.76 12.59
C TRP A 137 -21.56 -9.70 12.91
N GLY A 138 -21.25 -10.99 13.07
CA GLY A 138 -22.29 -11.98 13.30
C GLY A 138 -21.80 -13.40 13.18
N ILE A 139 -22.76 -14.31 13.06
CA ILE A 139 -22.52 -15.74 12.90
C ILE A 139 -23.40 -16.33 11.81
N LYS A 140 -22.79 -17.16 10.96
CA LYS A 140 -23.51 -18.10 10.09
C LYS A 140 -23.52 -19.47 10.73
N LEU A 141 -24.67 -20.14 10.73
CA LEU A 141 -24.83 -21.52 11.17
C LEU A 141 -25.47 -22.36 10.07
N GLY A 142 -24.91 -23.53 9.81
CA GLY A 142 -25.41 -24.49 8.84
C GLY A 142 -26.26 -25.59 9.48
N PHE A 143 -27.45 -25.81 8.91
CA PHE A 143 -28.44 -26.81 9.36
C PHE A 143 -28.69 -27.93 8.33
N GLY A 144 -27.80 -28.06 7.35
CA GLY A 144 -27.91 -28.99 6.21
C GLY A 144 -28.95 -28.54 5.17
N SER A 145 -30.18 -28.26 5.60
CA SER A 145 -31.26 -27.74 4.75
C SER A 145 -31.12 -26.24 4.47
N ALA A 146 -30.58 -25.47 5.42
CA ALA A 146 -30.50 -24.02 5.36
C ALA A 146 -29.22 -23.49 6.03
N ILE A 147 -28.86 -22.24 5.68
CA ILE A 147 -27.87 -21.44 6.41
C ILE A 147 -28.64 -20.31 7.10
N MET A 148 -28.49 -20.22 8.42
CA MET A 148 -28.91 -19.05 9.19
C MET A 148 -27.77 -18.05 9.22
N ASP A 149 -28.07 -16.76 9.08
CA ASP A 149 -27.09 -15.68 9.17
C ASP A 149 -27.62 -14.59 10.10
N VAL A 150 -27.09 -14.52 11.32
CA VAL A 150 -27.48 -13.51 12.31
C VAL A 150 -26.45 -12.40 12.29
N ARG A 151 -26.90 -11.17 11.97
CA ARG A 151 -26.02 -10.00 11.79
C ARG A 151 -26.38 -8.89 12.75
N VAL A 152 -25.34 -8.26 13.31
CA VAL A 152 -25.40 -7.00 14.04
C VAL A 152 -24.83 -5.91 13.14
N ARG A 153 -25.64 -4.88 12.83
CA ARG A 153 -25.29 -3.80 11.90
C ARG A 153 -25.33 -2.41 12.54
N ASP A 154 -26.11 -2.26 13.60
CA ASP A 154 -26.35 -1.05 14.38
C ASP A 154 -25.37 -0.90 15.56
N ARG A 155 -24.76 -2.00 16.01
CA ARG A 155 -23.67 -2.03 17.01
C ARG A 155 -22.38 -2.55 16.38
N LYS A 156 -21.78 -1.71 15.53
CA LYS A 156 -20.55 -2.01 14.77
C LYS A 156 -19.33 -2.12 15.69
N LEU A 157 -18.41 -3.00 15.33
CA LEU A 157 -17.10 -3.08 15.96
C LEU A 157 -16.26 -1.86 15.57
N PRO A 158 -15.71 -1.11 16.54
CA PRO A 158 -14.78 -0.02 16.26
C PRO A 158 -13.44 -0.53 15.76
N ARG A 159 -12.73 0.31 14.98
CA ARG A 159 -11.32 0.06 14.65
C ARG A 159 -10.43 0.33 15.87
N ASP A 160 -9.32 -0.40 15.96
CA ASP A 160 -8.23 -0.20 16.91
C ASP A 160 -8.67 -0.18 18.38
N THR A 161 -9.78 -0.84 18.70
CA THR A 161 -10.37 -0.84 20.05
C THR A 161 -10.91 -2.21 20.38
N TRP A 162 -10.58 -2.71 21.57
CA TRP A 162 -11.03 -4.01 22.04
C TRP A 162 -12.56 -4.06 22.20
N SER A 163 -13.15 -5.12 21.68
CA SER A 163 -14.53 -5.51 21.91
C SER A 163 -14.58 -7.01 22.21
N HIS A 164 -15.33 -7.40 23.24
CA HIS A 164 -15.65 -8.80 23.46
C HIS A 164 -16.89 -9.16 22.64
N VAL A 165 -16.75 -10.16 21.78
CA VAL A 165 -17.84 -10.68 20.95
C VAL A 165 -18.13 -12.12 21.35
N ALA A 166 -19.41 -12.49 21.44
CA ALA A 166 -19.80 -13.87 21.65
C ALA A 166 -21.06 -14.26 20.86
N ALA A 167 -21.14 -15.53 20.50
CA ALA A 167 -22.28 -16.14 19.82
C ALA A 167 -22.67 -17.45 20.50
N SER A 168 -23.93 -17.57 20.90
CA SER A 168 -24.48 -18.70 21.65
C SER A 168 -25.58 -19.37 20.84
N TYR A 169 -25.54 -20.69 20.69
CA TYR A 169 -26.60 -21.49 20.07
C TYR A 169 -27.21 -22.46 21.07
N ASP A 170 -28.51 -22.34 21.27
CA ASP A 170 -29.34 -23.23 22.10
C ASP A 170 -30.18 -24.15 21.18
N PRO A 171 -29.82 -25.44 21.03
CA PRO A 171 -30.59 -26.37 20.21
C PRO A 171 -31.95 -26.72 20.82
N ALA A 172 -32.09 -26.68 22.15
CA ALA A 172 -33.34 -27.01 22.82
C ALA A 172 -34.41 -25.93 22.56
N ARG A 173 -33.99 -24.65 22.53
CA ARG A 173 -34.86 -23.52 22.15
C ARG A 173 -34.82 -23.19 20.67
N ARG A 174 -33.89 -23.77 19.91
CA ARG A 174 -33.54 -23.41 18.54
C ARG A 174 -33.33 -21.89 18.39
N ARG A 175 -32.48 -21.30 19.26
CA ARG A 175 -32.18 -19.85 19.23
C ARG A 175 -30.70 -19.58 19.16
N VAL A 176 -30.36 -18.50 18.47
CA VAL A 176 -29.01 -17.93 18.38
C VAL A 176 -29.02 -16.56 19.03
N ALA A 177 -28.16 -16.35 20.02
CA ALA A 177 -27.96 -15.06 20.67
C ALA A 177 -26.55 -14.53 20.40
N LEU A 178 -26.44 -13.23 20.15
CA LEU A 178 -25.16 -12.52 20.00
C LEU A 178 -24.96 -11.54 21.13
N PHE A 179 -23.72 -11.44 21.61
CA PHE A 179 -23.35 -10.58 22.74
C PHE A 179 -22.18 -9.67 22.39
N LEU A 180 -22.28 -8.40 22.76
CA LEU A 180 -21.21 -7.41 22.64
C LEU A 180 -20.88 -6.88 24.03
N ASN A 181 -19.64 -7.04 24.47
CA ASN A 181 -19.15 -6.56 25.77
C ASN A 181 -20.01 -7.03 26.96
N GLY A 182 -20.57 -8.25 26.86
CA GLY A 182 -21.43 -8.84 27.89
C GLY A 182 -22.93 -8.56 27.73
N GLU A 183 -23.31 -7.64 26.84
CA GLU A 183 -24.73 -7.32 26.57
C GLU A 183 -25.27 -8.17 25.41
N GLN A 184 -26.47 -8.73 25.55
CA GLN A 184 -27.15 -9.38 24.43
C GLN A 184 -27.65 -8.31 23.45
N VAL A 185 -27.20 -8.41 22.20
CA VAL A 185 -27.51 -7.43 21.13
C VAL A 185 -28.33 -8.01 19.99
N ALA A 186 -28.38 -9.34 19.85
CA ALA A 186 -29.27 -10.00 18.91
C ALA A 186 -29.79 -11.31 19.48
N ASP A 187 -30.99 -11.68 19.04
CA ASP A 187 -31.60 -12.96 19.34
C ASP A 187 -32.52 -13.38 18.18
N ALA A 188 -32.23 -14.51 17.56
CA ALA A 188 -32.95 -15.00 16.40
C ALA A 188 -33.30 -16.49 16.53
N ALA A 189 -34.48 -16.86 16.03
CA ALA A 189 -34.89 -18.26 15.92
C ALA A 189 -34.15 -18.94 14.76
N ALA A 190 -33.60 -20.14 15.02
CA ALA A 190 -33.04 -20.99 13.99
C ALA A 190 -34.14 -21.57 13.08
N PRO A 191 -33.80 -22.00 11.85
CA PRO A 191 -34.77 -22.60 10.93
C PRO A 191 -35.58 -23.72 11.58
N GLY A 192 -36.85 -23.88 11.22
CA GLY A 192 -37.72 -24.92 11.78
C GLY A 192 -37.35 -26.35 11.34
N GLU A 193 -36.68 -26.48 10.20
CA GLU A 193 -36.24 -27.76 9.62
C GLU A 193 -34.70 -27.85 9.57
N GLY A 194 -34.17 -29.06 9.62
CA GLY A 194 -32.72 -29.33 9.63
C GLY A 194 -32.12 -29.32 11.03
N GLU A 195 -30.96 -29.96 11.18
CA GLU A 195 -30.21 -30.02 12.43
C GLU A 195 -28.83 -29.40 12.23
N PHE A 196 -28.34 -28.73 13.26
CA PHE A 196 -26.98 -28.20 13.23
C PHE A 196 -25.99 -29.36 13.07
N GLY A 197 -25.15 -29.29 12.04
CA GLY A 197 -24.12 -30.28 11.76
C GLY A 197 -22.76 -29.63 11.67
N LEU A 198 -21.68 -30.40 11.86
CA LEU A 198 -20.30 -29.93 11.68
C LEU A 198 -19.63 -30.63 10.49
N PRO A 199 -18.95 -29.88 9.61
CA PRO A 199 -18.16 -30.49 8.54
C PRO A 199 -16.88 -31.12 9.10
N GLN A 200 -16.38 -32.14 8.41
CA GLN A 200 -15.10 -32.81 8.73
C GLN A 200 -13.91 -32.03 8.13
N GLN A 201 -13.67 -30.83 8.66
CA GLN A 201 -12.56 -29.98 8.27
C GLN A 201 -11.99 -29.25 9.49
N PRO A 202 -10.73 -28.78 9.44
CA PRO A 202 -10.11 -28.08 10.55
C PRO A 202 -10.91 -26.87 11.03
N LEU A 203 -10.84 -26.61 12.34
CA LEU A 203 -11.26 -25.35 12.93
C LEU A 203 -10.17 -24.31 12.64
N THR A 204 -10.57 -23.15 12.13
CA THR A 204 -9.67 -22.03 11.87
C THR A 204 -9.95 -20.86 12.79
N ILE A 205 -8.89 -20.24 13.31
CA ILE A 205 -8.93 -18.98 14.06
C ILE A 205 -8.31 -17.89 13.19
N GLY A 206 -9.03 -16.77 13.01
CA GLY A 206 -8.57 -15.62 12.22
C GLY A 206 -8.72 -15.75 10.70
N ARG A 207 -9.32 -16.84 10.19
CA ARG A 207 -9.67 -16.98 8.75
C ARG A 207 -10.92 -17.84 8.55
N HIS A 208 -11.70 -17.53 7.53
CA HIS A 208 -12.75 -18.41 7.03
C HIS A 208 -12.18 -19.79 6.64
N SER A 209 -12.89 -20.89 6.92
CA SER A 209 -12.37 -22.24 6.61
C SER A 209 -12.24 -22.53 5.10
N GLN A 210 -13.04 -21.84 4.28
CA GLN A 210 -13.04 -21.93 2.82
C GLN A 210 -12.94 -20.51 2.25
N PRO A 211 -11.77 -19.85 2.37
CA PRO A 211 -11.63 -18.44 1.98
C PRO A 211 -11.70 -18.30 0.46
N GLU A 212 -12.26 -17.17 0.00
CA GLU A 212 -12.10 -16.74 -1.40
C GLU A 212 -10.63 -16.47 -1.72
N GLN A 213 -10.30 -16.44 -3.01
CA GLN A 213 -8.91 -16.29 -3.45
C GLN A 213 -8.75 -15.24 -4.55
N VAL A 214 -7.68 -14.46 -4.44
CA VAL A 214 -7.21 -13.57 -5.51
C VAL A 214 -5.95 -14.16 -6.13
N GLY A 215 -6.00 -14.37 -7.45
CA GLY A 215 -4.87 -14.89 -8.23
C GLY A 215 -4.39 -16.29 -7.81
N GLY A 216 -5.22 -17.06 -7.10
CA GLY A 216 -4.89 -18.40 -6.60
C GLY A 216 -3.81 -18.44 -5.50
N VAL A 217 -3.42 -17.28 -4.96
CA VAL A 217 -2.36 -17.15 -3.96
C VAL A 217 -2.90 -16.52 -2.67
N PHE A 218 -3.54 -15.36 -2.79
CA PHE A 218 -4.00 -14.59 -1.65
C PHE A 218 -5.35 -15.11 -1.16
N LYS A 219 -5.41 -15.51 0.11
CA LYS A 219 -6.63 -15.96 0.77
C LYS A 219 -7.32 -14.80 1.44
N LEU A 220 -8.49 -14.46 0.92
CA LEU A 220 -9.39 -13.45 1.48
C LEU A 220 -10.09 -14.00 2.73
N ASN A 221 -11.06 -13.25 3.24
CA ASN A 221 -11.85 -13.59 4.43
C ASN A 221 -10.96 -13.88 5.65
N THR A 222 -9.89 -13.09 5.78
CA THR A 222 -8.85 -13.20 6.81
C THR A 222 -8.93 -11.99 7.73
N PHE A 223 -8.92 -12.22 9.04
CA PHE A 223 -9.04 -11.16 10.04
C PHE A 223 -7.75 -10.31 10.08
N LEU A 224 -7.92 -8.99 10.11
CA LEU A 224 -6.84 -8.02 10.31
C LEU A 224 -7.08 -7.26 11.62
N GLY A 225 -6.25 -7.51 12.63
CA GLY A 225 -6.38 -6.91 13.94
C GLY A 225 -5.83 -7.79 15.07
N LEU A 226 -5.92 -7.29 16.31
CA LEU A 226 -5.55 -8.08 17.49
C LEU A 226 -6.70 -9.00 17.88
N MET A 227 -6.34 -10.21 18.29
CA MET A 227 -7.25 -11.15 18.92
C MET A 227 -6.64 -11.68 20.21
N ASP A 228 -7.50 -11.91 21.19
CA ASP A 228 -7.13 -12.37 22.52
C ASP A 228 -8.26 -13.24 23.07
N GLU A 229 -7.95 -14.12 24.03
CA GLU A 229 -8.94 -14.83 24.84
C GLU A 229 -10.04 -15.57 24.04
N VAL A 230 -9.63 -16.38 23.06
CA VAL A 230 -10.52 -17.11 22.15
C VAL A 230 -11.05 -18.39 22.82
N ARG A 231 -12.36 -18.50 22.96
CA ARG A 231 -13.02 -19.55 23.76
C ARG A 231 -14.16 -20.23 23.02
N ILE A 232 -14.29 -21.52 23.29
CA ILE A 232 -15.43 -22.36 22.89
C ILE A 232 -15.92 -23.07 24.15
N ALA A 233 -17.15 -22.80 24.57
CA ALA A 233 -17.80 -23.45 25.70
C ALA A 233 -18.91 -24.38 25.23
N ALA A 234 -19.11 -25.48 25.96
CA ALA A 234 -20.23 -26.39 25.73
C ALA A 234 -21.53 -25.74 26.23
N GLY A 235 -22.61 -25.89 25.49
CA GLY A 235 -23.93 -25.37 25.86
C GLY A 235 -24.13 -23.86 25.61
N PRO A 236 -25.40 -23.40 25.63
CA PRO A 236 -25.73 -22.01 25.44
C PRO A 236 -25.44 -21.18 26.70
N SER A 237 -24.94 -19.95 26.50
CA SER A 237 -24.80 -18.93 27.53
C SER A 237 -25.85 -17.83 27.41
N ASP A 238 -26.20 -17.22 28.54
CA ASP A 238 -27.02 -16.01 28.63
C ASP A 238 -26.16 -14.75 28.87
N ALA A 239 -26.81 -13.58 28.90
CA ALA A 239 -26.11 -12.30 29.07
C ALA A 239 -25.36 -12.21 30.41
N ALA A 240 -25.90 -12.79 31.50
CA ALA A 240 -25.26 -12.73 32.80
C ALA A 240 -23.97 -13.55 32.85
N ALA A 241 -23.98 -14.75 32.26
CA ALA A 241 -22.81 -15.60 32.13
C ALA A 241 -21.72 -14.94 31.28
N VAL A 242 -22.08 -14.39 30.11
CA VAL A 242 -21.12 -13.70 29.23
C VAL A 242 -20.55 -12.45 29.90
N ALA A 243 -21.40 -11.62 30.54
CA ALA A 243 -20.95 -10.44 31.26
C ALA A 243 -20.01 -10.77 32.44
N SER A 244 -20.24 -11.90 33.13
CA SER A 244 -19.33 -12.36 34.18
C SER A 244 -17.96 -12.74 33.63
N GLY A 245 -17.90 -13.37 32.45
CA GLY A 245 -16.65 -13.69 31.76
C GLY A 245 -15.88 -12.41 31.36
N VAL A 246 -16.57 -11.46 30.74
CA VAL A 246 -16.00 -10.14 30.39
C VAL A 246 -15.44 -9.43 31.63
N LYS A 247 -16.18 -9.46 32.74
CA LYS A 247 -15.72 -8.86 34.01
C LYS A 247 -14.47 -9.56 34.56
N ALA A 248 -14.39 -10.88 34.43
CA ALA A 248 -13.22 -11.64 34.86
C ALA A 248 -11.99 -11.30 34.02
N ASP A 249 -12.14 -11.19 32.70
CA ASP A 249 -11.06 -10.79 31.79
C ASP A 249 -10.53 -9.40 32.12
N LEU A 250 -11.42 -8.45 32.35
CA LEU A 250 -11.05 -7.06 32.63
C LEU A 250 -10.62 -6.81 34.08
N ALA A 251 -10.61 -7.83 34.95
CA ALA A 251 -10.30 -7.65 36.37
C ALA A 251 -8.89 -7.06 36.59
N ARG A 252 -7.92 -7.46 35.75
CA ARG A 252 -6.54 -6.95 35.78
C ARG A 252 -6.41 -5.50 35.31
N HIS A 253 -7.40 -4.99 34.56
CA HIS A 253 -7.43 -3.65 34.00
C HIS A 253 -8.48 -2.75 34.67
N GLY A 254 -8.87 -3.05 35.91
CA GLY A 254 -9.83 -2.22 36.67
C GLY A 254 -11.22 -2.17 36.03
N GLY A 255 -11.61 -3.22 35.29
CA GLY A 255 -12.92 -3.33 34.65
C GLY A 255 -13.05 -2.58 33.31
N LYS A 256 -11.95 -2.10 32.73
CA LYS A 256 -11.93 -1.45 31.40
C LYS A 256 -10.93 -2.15 30.50
N ALA A 257 -11.27 -2.39 29.25
CA ALA A 257 -10.30 -2.89 28.28
C ALA A 257 -9.16 -1.87 28.11
N PRO A 258 -7.90 -2.32 28.01
CA PRO A 258 -6.78 -1.44 27.64
C PRO A 258 -7.02 -0.85 26.24
N GLN A 259 -6.30 0.21 25.90
CA GLN A 259 -6.38 0.81 24.57
C GLN A 259 -5.13 0.42 23.76
N PRO A 260 -5.26 -0.35 22.67
CA PRO A 260 -4.13 -0.61 21.78
C PRO A 260 -3.54 0.69 21.25
N SER A 261 -2.20 0.77 21.22
CA SER A 261 -1.50 1.83 20.53
C SER A 261 -1.44 1.56 19.02
N LEU A 262 -1.12 2.58 18.23
CA LEU A 262 -0.91 2.40 16.80
C LEU A 262 0.21 1.40 16.47
N ALA A 263 1.24 1.33 17.31
CA ALA A 263 2.34 0.37 17.14
C ALA A 263 1.86 -1.07 17.36
N ASP A 264 0.90 -1.28 18.26
CA ASP A 264 0.35 -2.61 18.54
C ASP A 264 -0.45 -3.14 17.34
N MET A 265 -1.18 -2.25 16.66
CA MET A 265 -2.09 -2.60 15.55
C MET A 265 -1.39 -2.81 14.20
N ARG A 266 -0.10 -2.51 14.09
CA ARG A 266 0.64 -2.53 12.82
C ARG A 266 1.64 -3.67 12.74
N VAL A 267 1.94 -4.09 11.51
CA VAL A 267 3.14 -4.88 11.19
C VAL A 267 4.33 -3.92 11.20
N PRO A 268 5.27 -4.01 12.16
CA PRO A 268 6.40 -3.09 12.20
C PRO A 268 7.39 -3.42 11.08
N ARG A 269 8.04 -2.40 10.51
CA ARG A 269 9.02 -2.61 9.42
C ARG A 269 10.16 -3.55 9.80
N SER A 270 10.53 -3.62 11.08
CA SER A 270 11.57 -4.55 11.57
C SER A 270 11.28 -6.01 11.21
N VAL A 271 10.02 -6.36 10.97
CA VAL A 271 9.61 -7.68 10.43
C VAL A 271 10.29 -8.02 9.10
N PHE A 272 10.69 -7.01 8.32
CA PHE A 272 11.35 -7.18 7.02
C PHE A 272 12.87 -7.00 7.06
N GLU A 273 13.48 -6.90 8.25
CA GLU A 273 14.93 -6.84 8.38
C GLU A 273 15.59 -8.07 7.73
N GLY A 274 16.69 -7.83 7.01
CA GLY A 274 17.38 -8.86 6.25
C GLY A 274 16.73 -9.23 4.92
N ASP A 275 15.59 -8.64 4.52
CA ASP A 275 15.05 -8.82 3.17
C ASP A 275 16.03 -8.24 2.14
N ARG A 276 16.56 -9.10 1.27
CA ARG A 276 17.60 -8.80 0.28
C ARG A 276 17.14 -7.94 -0.89
N HIS A 277 15.83 -7.77 -1.06
CA HIS A 277 15.24 -7.02 -2.15
C HIS A 277 14.55 -5.76 -1.67
N ARG A 278 13.99 -5.74 -0.45
CA ARG A 278 13.21 -4.61 0.07
C ARG A 278 13.99 -3.29 0.09
N PRO A 279 13.66 -2.28 -0.73
CA PRO A 279 14.31 -0.97 -0.70
C PRO A 279 14.43 -0.36 0.70
N ARG A 280 15.52 0.38 0.94
CA ARG A 280 15.83 1.03 2.22
C ARG A 280 15.59 2.53 2.21
N TYR A 281 15.86 3.18 1.09
CA TYR A 281 15.78 4.61 0.93
C TYR A 281 14.81 5.10 -0.16
N HIS A 282 14.14 4.19 -0.86
CA HIS A 282 12.92 4.50 -1.59
C HIS A 282 11.71 4.39 -0.67
N LEU A 283 10.71 5.25 -0.92
CA LEU A 283 9.44 5.27 -0.20
C LEU A 283 8.70 3.94 -0.34
N MET A 284 8.22 3.37 0.76
CA MET A 284 7.38 2.16 0.76
C MET A 284 6.47 2.11 1.98
N PRO A 285 5.33 1.37 1.92
CA PRO A 285 4.52 1.15 3.10
C PRO A 285 5.28 0.26 4.09
N ASP A 286 4.99 0.42 5.37
CA ASP A 286 5.53 -0.43 6.44
C ASP A 286 5.34 -1.91 6.11
N ALA A 287 4.18 -2.28 5.56
CA ALA A 287 3.83 -3.61 5.08
C ALA A 287 2.73 -3.56 4.00
N GLY A 288 2.57 -4.65 3.25
CA GLY A 288 1.46 -4.85 2.31
C GLY A 288 1.66 -4.19 0.96
N TRP A 289 0.55 -3.82 0.32
CA TRP A 289 0.52 -3.26 -1.03
C TRP A 289 0.55 -1.73 -1.00
N MET A 290 1.32 -1.12 -1.91
CA MET A 290 1.10 0.26 -2.31
C MET A 290 0.92 0.39 -3.82
N ASN A 291 0.17 1.41 -4.23
CA ASN A 291 0.20 1.97 -5.57
C ASN A 291 0.84 3.38 -5.54
N GLU A 292 0.55 4.26 -6.51
CA GLU A 292 1.15 5.60 -6.63
C GLU A 292 1.11 6.45 -5.34
N PRO A 293 2.27 7.02 -4.95
CA PRO A 293 2.29 8.17 -4.06
C PRO A 293 1.60 9.36 -4.72
N HIS A 294 0.72 10.03 -3.98
CA HIS A 294 -0.08 11.14 -4.48
C HIS A 294 -0.43 12.17 -3.41
N ALA A 295 -1.09 13.24 -3.86
CA ALA A 295 -1.53 14.36 -3.01
C ALA A 295 -0.42 14.98 -2.13
N PRO A 296 0.78 15.29 -2.67
CA PRO A 296 1.82 15.95 -1.88
C PRO A 296 1.39 17.35 -1.44
N LEU A 297 1.66 17.69 -0.16
CA LEU A 297 1.45 19.03 0.40
C LEU A 297 2.46 19.33 1.51
N TYR A 298 2.56 20.58 1.92
CA TYR A 298 3.39 21.00 3.05
C TYR A 298 2.55 21.78 4.07
N TYR A 299 2.54 21.31 5.31
CA TYR A 299 1.75 21.92 6.39
C TYR A 299 2.45 21.72 7.72
N GLY A 300 2.33 22.69 8.64
CA GLY A 300 2.82 22.50 10.02
C GLY A 300 4.32 22.18 10.17
N GLY A 301 5.15 22.49 9.17
CA GLY A 301 6.58 22.13 9.17
C GLY A 301 6.90 20.78 8.52
N GLN A 302 5.89 20.07 8.00
CA GLN A 302 5.99 18.71 7.48
C GLN A 302 5.53 18.68 6.01
N TYR A 303 6.26 17.94 5.18
CA TYR A 303 5.74 17.43 3.92
C TYR A 303 4.85 16.23 4.21
N HIS A 304 3.68 16.18 3.59
CA HIS A 304 2.78 15.03 3.63
C HIS A 304 2.69 14.44 2.23
N LEU A 305 2.60 13.12 2.16
CA LEU A 305 2.42 12.36 0.93
C LEU A 305 1.49 11.19 1.23
N PHE A 306 0.52 10.95 0.37
CA PHE A 306 -0.43 9.86 0.51
C PHE A 306 -0.13 8.79 -0.52
N PHE A 307 -0.75 7.62 -0.40
CA PHE A 307 -0.59 6.55 -1.38
C PHE A 307 -1.77 5.60 -1.30
N GLN A 308 -2.12 4.96 -2.42
CA GLN A 308 -3.10 3.88 -2.40
C GLN A 308 -2.53 2.70 -1.61
N LYS A 309 -3.28 2.19 -0.64
CA LYS A 309 -2.86 1.11 0.27
C LYS A 309 -3.91 0.01 0.31
N ASN A 310 -3.48 -1.24 0.27
CA ASN A 310 -4.29 -2.37 0.76
C ASN A 310 -3.70 -2.86 2.09
N PRO A 311 -4.40 -2.70 3.22
CA PRO A 311 -3.91 -3.17 4.51
C PRO A 311 -4.00 -4.71 4.66
N PHE A 312 -4.77 -5.40 3.80
CA PHE A 312 -4.99 -6.85 3.86
C PHE A 312 -3.93 -7.68 3.13
N GLY A 313 -2.77 -7.10 2.81
CA GLY A 313 -1.65 -7.83 2.23
C GLY A 313 -1.12 -7.23 0.93
N PRO A 314 -0.09 -7.86 0.34
CA PRO A 314 0.61 -7.33 -0.82
C PRO A 314 -0.09 -7.68 -2.14
N PHE A 315 -1.35 -7.30 -2.28
CA PHE A 315 -2.12 -7.41 -3.53
C PHE A 315 -3.10 -6.24 -3.68
N TRP A 316 -3.50 -5.94 -4.91
CA TRP A 316 -4.52 -4.94 -5.18
C TRP A 316 -5.90 -5.44 -4.78
N HIS A 317 -6.52 -4.81 -3.78
CA HIS A 317 -7.91 -4.97 -3.39
C HIS A 317 -8.28 -3.87 -2.37
N GLN A 318 -9.56 -3.51 -2.26
CA GLN A 318 -10.08 -2.54 -1.26
C GLN A 318 -9.17 -1.35 -0.92
N ILE A 319 -9.03 -0.44 -1.87
CA ILE A 319 -8.04 0.63 -1.74
C ILE A 319 -8.43 1.65 -0.67
N HIS A 320 -7.48 1.88 0.24
CA HIS A 320 -7.41 2.94 1.24
C HIS A 320 -6.35 3.97 0.85
N TRP A 321 -6.26 5.08 1.59
CA TRP A 321 -5.12 6.00 1.52
C TRP A 321 -4.22 5.81 2.75
N GLY A 322 -2.99 5.35 2.53
CA GLY A 322 -1.90 5.48 3.48
C GLY A 322 -1.37 6.93 3.52
N HIS A 323 -0.60 7.26 4.56
CA HIS A 323 -0.14 8.63 4.81
C HIS A 323 1.29 8.63 5.34
N TRP A 324 2.17 9.37 4.70
CA TRP A 324 3.53 9.64 5.19
C TRP A 324 3.72 11.11 5.53
N THR A 325 4.58 11.37 6.51
CA THR A 325 5.13 12.70 6.79
C THR A 325 6.65 12.70 6.75
N SER A 326 7.23 13.83 6.35
CA SER A 326 8.68 14.04 6.32
C SER A 326 9.04 15.51 6.53
N PRO A 327 10.13 15.83 7.25
CA PRO A 327 10.61 17.21 7.35
C PRO A 327 11.38 17.68 6.10
N ASP A 328 11.83 16.75 5.24
CA ASP A 328 12.83 17.02 4.19
C ASP A 328 12.56 16.28 2.85
N MET A 329 11.39 15.64 2.71
CA MET A 329 11.01 14.76 1.58
C MET A 329 11.88 13.50 1.41
N VAL A 330 12.71 13.20 2.39
CA VAL A 330 13.68 12.10 2.34
C VAL A 330 13.49 11.15 3.50
N HIS A 331 13.40 11.65 4.72
CA HIS A 331 13.16 10.84 5.92
C HIS A 331 11.68 10.81 6.24
N TRP A 332 11.01 9.72 5.86
CA TRP A 332 9.56 9.56 5.99
C TRP A 332 9.18 8.68 7.18
N ARG A 333 7.98 8.92 7.72
CA ARG A 333 7.31 8.08 8.73
C ARG A 333 5.86 7.88 8.32
N GLU A 334 5.38 6.63 8.39
CA GLU A 334 3.98 6.30 8.09
C GLU A 334 3.05 6.62 9.28
N LEU A 335 2.01 7.39 9.00
CA LEU A 335 0.93 7.79 9.90
C LEU A 335 -0.30 6.89 9.71
N PRO A 336 -1.33 6.96 10.59
CA PRO A 336 -2.59 6.23 10.41
C PRO A 336 -3.16 6.33 8.99
N ILE A 337 -3.91 5.30 8.58
CA ILE A 337 -4.67 5.33 7.32
C ILE A 337 -5.50 6.62 7.31
N ALA A 338 -5.26 7.47 6.32
CA ALA A 338 -5.91 8.78 6.23
C ALA A 338 -7.37 8.65 5.81
N LEU A 339 -7.64 7.84 4.78
CA LEU A 339 -8.98 7.61 4.25
C LEU A 339 -9.21 6.11 4.04
N ALA A 340 -10.39 5.64 4.42
CA ALA A 340 -10.82 4.26 4.29
C ALA A 340 -12.20 4.19 3.60
N PRO A 341 -12.50 3.10 2.88
CA PRO A 341 -13.87 2.75 2.53
C PRO A 341 -14.72 2.61 3.80
N GLU A 342 -15.86 3.29 3.84
CA GLU A 342 -16.77 3.30 4.99
C GLU A 342 -18.22 3.16 4.54
N ASP A 343 -19.12 2.90 5.49
CA ASP A 343 -20.56 2.83 5.27
C ASP A 343 -21.19 4.23 5.17
N ASP A 344 -20.59 5.09 4.34
CA ASP A 344 -20.97 6.50 4.18
C ASP A 344 -21.68 6.78 2.83
N GLY A 345 -21.70 5.81 1.92
CA GLY A 345 -22.28 5.95 0.57
C GLY A 345 -21.46 6.81 -0.39
N LEU A 346 -20.34 7.38 0.06
CA LEU A 346 -19.44 8.19 -0.76
C LEU A 346 -18.45 7.31 -1.50
N ALA A 347 -17.61 6.60 -0.75
CA ALA A 347 -16.48 5.82 -1.26
C ALA A 347 -16.51 4.40 -0.68
N THR A 348 -17.71 3.82 -0.63
CA THR A 348 -17.99 2.52 -0.03
C THR A 348 -17.06 1.43 -0.57
N ASP A 349 -16.69 1.50 -1.84
CA ASP A 349 -16.01 0.43 -2.57
C ASP A 349 -14.53 0.70 -2.88
N GLY A 350 -14.05 1.90 -2.59
CA GLY A 350 -12.64 2.25 -2.76
C GLY A 350 -12.41 3.75 -2.69
N VAL A 351 -11.29 4.13 -2.08
CA VAL A 351 -10.78 5.50 -2.10
C VAL A 351 -9.56 5.52 -3.02
N TRP A 352 -9.78 5.77 -4.32
CA TRP A 352 -8.68 5.78 -5.29
C TRP A 352 -8.01 7.16 -5.36
N SER A 353 -7.03 7.28 -6.25
CA SER A 353 -6.09 8.39 -6.28
C SER A 353 -6.72 9.74 -6.53
N GLY A 354 -5.92 10.77 -6.25
CA GLY A 354 -6.28 12.17 -6.39
C GLY A 354 -5.14 13.09 -5.96
N SER A 355 -5.47 14.24 -5.37
CA SER A 355 -4.53 15.32 -5.11
C SER A 355 -4.82 16.08 -3.81
N ALA A 356 -3.93 16.99 -3.47
CA ALA A 356 -4.10 17.95 -2.40
C ALA A 356 -4.07 19.37 -2.94
N THR A 357 -4.76 20.27 -2.25
CA THR A 357 -4.69 21.71 -2.49
C THR A 357 -4.86 22.47 -1.18
N TYR A 358 -4.84 23.80 -1.23
CA TYR A 358 -5.14 24.65 -0.09
C TYR A 358 -6.44 25.43 -0.33
N ALA A 359 -7.27 25.52 0.72
CA ALA A 359 -8.39 26.44 0.78
C ALA A 359 -7.90 27.90 0.84
N ALA A 360 -8.82 28.86 0.72
CA ALA A 360 -8.47 30.29 0.67
C ALA A 360 -7.75 30.78 1.94
N ASP A 361 -8.04 30.16 3.08
CA ASP A 361 -7.42 30.42 4.39
C ASP A 361 -6.07 29.70 4.59
N GLY A 362 -5.62 28.92 3.60
CA GLY A 362 -4.40 28.12 3.67
C GLY A 362 -4.58 26.73 4.29
N SER A 363 -5.80 26.34 4.67
CA SER A 363 -6.07 25.01 5.21
C SER A 363 -5.92 23.91 4.14
N PRO A 364 -5.25 22.77 4.43
CA PRO A 364 -5.13 21.65 3.50
C PRO A 364 -6.48 21.02 3.15
N VAL A 365 -6.63 20.58 1.90
CA VAL A 365 -7.81 19.86 1.41
C VAL A 365 -7.38 18.73 0.49
N LEU A 366 -7.91 17.52 0.68
CA LEU A 366 -7.71 16.38 -0.20
C LEU A 366 -8.88 16.25 -1.18
N PHE A 367 -8.57 15.85 -2.40
CA PHE A 367 -9.52 15.42 -3.42
C PHE A 367 -9.16 14.01 -3.86
N PHE A 368 -10.15 13.14 -3.99
CA PHE A 368 -9.92 11.73 -4.28
C PHE A 368 -11.02 11.18 -5.17
N THR A 369 -10.75 10.06 -5.86
CA THR A 369 -11.80 9.35 -6.58
C THR A 369 -12.57 8.46 -5.61
N ALA A 370 -13.84 8.78 -5.41
CA ALA A 370 -14.77 8.07 -4.55
C ALA A 370 -15.47 6.95 -5.33
N GLY A 371 -15.02 5.70 -5.13
CA GLY A 371 -15.57 4.50 -5.74
C GLY A 371 -16.83 4.02 -5.01
N ASN A 372 -17.93 3.88 -5.75
CA ASN A 372 -19.18 3.29 -5.25
C ASN A 372 -19.90 2.55 -6.37
N ASP A 373 -19.85 1.21 -6.35
CA ASP A 373 -20.39 0.32 -7.38
C ASP A 373 -21.92 0.30 -7.43
N SER A 374 -22.59 0.81 -6.39
CA SER A 374 -24.04 1.04 -6.40
C SER A 374 -24.45 2.33 -7.15
N ALA A 375 -23.49 3.21 -7.45
CA ALA A 375 -23.72 4.44 -8.19
C ALA A 375 -23.42 4.30 -9.69
N LYS A 376 -24.04 5.15 -10.52
CA LYS A 376 -23.80 5.22 -11.98
C LYS A 376 -23.54 6.67 -12.41
N PRO A 377 -22.31 7.04 -12.82
CA PRO A 377 -21.10 6.22 -12.83
C PRO A 377 -20.61 5.89 -11.40
N ASN A 378 -19.82 4.83 -11.26
CA ASN A 378 -19.25 4.43 -9.97
C ASN A 378 -18.01 5.24 -9.56
N GLN A 379 -17.48 6.08 -10.46
CA GLN A 379 -16.34 6.97 -10.22
C GLN A 379 -16.81 8.43 -10.11
N ARG A 380 -16.48 9.08 -8.99
CA ARG A 380 -16.89 10.45 -8.63
C ARG A 380 -15.76 11.13 -7.87
N THR A 381 -15.77 12.46 -7.74
CA THR A 381 -14.77 13.14 -6.91
C THR A 381 -15.30 13.38 -5.49
N GLY A 382 -14.58 12.87 -4.49
CA GLY A 382 -14.76 13.19 -3.07
C GLY A 382 -13.79 14.26 -2.58
N MET A 383 -14.05 14.79 -1.39
CA MET A 383 -13.21 15.80 -0.73
C MET A 383 -13.03 15.43 0.76
N ALA A 384 -11.88 15.73 1.35
CA ALA A 384 -11.65 15.57 2.78
C ALA A 384 -10.81 16.72 3.35
N THR A 385 -11.02 17.05 4.63
CA THR A 385 -10.26 18.09 5.36
C THR A 385 -9.69 17.53 6.67
N PRO A 386 -8.60 18.09 7.21
CA PRO A 386 -8.06 17.64 8.49
C PRO A 386 -9.08 17.75 9.62
N SER A 387 -9.04 16.80 10.56
CA SER A 387 -9.89 16.84 11.75
C SER A 387 -9.38 17.82 12.81
N ASP A 388 -8.06 18.09 12.86
CA ASP A 388 -7.43 19.07 13.75
C ASP A 388 -6.24 19.74 13.04
N LEU A 389 -6.35 21.04 12.79
CA LEU A 389 -5.30 21.84 12.14
C LEU A 389 -4.12 22.16 13.08
N ARG A 390 -4.24 21.91 14.39
CA ARG A 390 -3.12 22.09 15.33
C ARG A 390 -2.16 20.91 15.29
N ASP A 391 -2.57 19.78 14.71
CA ASP A 391 -1.75 18.60 14.53
C ASP A 391 -0.87 18.78 13.27
N PRO A 392 0.46 18.96 13.40
CA PRO A 392 1.33 19.09 12.24
C PRO A 392 1.45 17.79 11.45
N ASP A 393 1.08 16.64 12.02
CA ASP A 393 1.07 15.36 11.31
C ASP A 393 -0.21 15.16 10.50
N LEU A 394 -1.28 15.93 10.78
CA LEU A 394 -2.60 15.79 10.17
C LEU A 394 -3.08 14.33 10.17
N ALA A 395 -2.96 13.66 11.33
CA ALA A 395 -3.14 12.20 11.42
C ALA A 395 -4.58 11.73 11.17
N ARG A 396 -5.57 12.63 11.13
CA ARG A 396 -6.99 12.31 10.94
C ARG A 396 -7.64 13.28 9.95
N TRP A 397 -8.50 12.73 9.11
CA TRP A 397 -9.21 13.43 8.04
C TRP A 397 -10.70 13.13 8.11
N ASN A 398 -11.52 14.14 7.84
CA ASN A 398 -12.97 14.03 7.74
C ASN A 398 -13.38 14.12 6.27
N LYS A 399 -14.02 13.08 5.74
CA LYS A 399 -14.62 13.11 4.40
C LYS A 399 -15.81 14.08 4.40
N TYR A 400 -15.89 14.90 3.35
CA TYR A 400 -17.11 15.63 3.04
C TYR A 400 -18.17 14.63 2.59
N PRO A 401 -19.40 14.64 3.15
CA PRO A 401 -20.30 13.49 3.09
C PRO A 401 -20.91 13.20 1.71
N VAL A 402 -20.72 14.07 0.73
CA VAL A 402 -21.25 13.91 -0.63
C VAL A 402 -20.16 14.17 -1.67
N PRO A 403 -20.27 13.61 -2.89
CA PRO A 403 -19.35 13.95 -3.97
C PRO A 403 -19.39 15.45 -4.29
N VAL A 404 -18.24 16.03 -4.60
CA VAL A 404 -18.12 17.44 -5.00
C VAL A 404 -18.12 17.62 -6.52
N THR A 405 -17.73 16.58 -7.27
CA THR A 405 -17.79 16.57 -8.74
C THR A 405 -18.37 15.26 -9.25
N LEU A 406 -19.29 15.37 -10.20
CA LEU A 406 -19.92 14.25 -10.90
C LEU A 406 -19.67 14.39 -12.41
N GLN A 407 -19.47 13.27 -13.09
CA GLN A 407 -19.42 13.23 -14.55
C GLN A 407 -20.82 13.46 -15.12
N ALA A 408 -21.03 14.57 -15.83
CA ALA A 408 -22.26 14.86 -16.54
C ALA A 408 -22.33 14.10 -17.89
N PRO A 409 -23.53 13.80 -18.41
CA PRO A 409 -23.69 13.21 -19.73
C PRO A 409 -22.98 14.02 -20.82
N GLY A 410 -22.31 13.32 -21.75
CA GLY A 410 -21.55 13.93 -22.84
C GLY A 410 -20.14 14.41 -22.47
N GLN A 411 -19.74 14.32 -21.20
CA GLN A 411 -18.36 14.62 -20.78
C GLN A 411 -17.49 13.37 -20.82
N GLY A 412 -16.53 13.34 -21.74
CA GLY A 412 -15.59 12.24 -21.85
C GLY A 412 -16.28 10.86 -22.00
N ARG A 413 -15.59 9.80 -21.60
CA ARG A 413 -16.08 8.42 -21.64
C ARG A 413 -16.78 8.11 -20.34
N HIS A 414 -18.07 7.76 -20.42
CA HIS A 414 -18.89 7.48 -19.24
C HIS A 414 -18.29 6.36 -18.38
N GLY A 415 -18.12 6.59 -17.08
CA GLY A 415 -17.50 5.63 -16.15
C GLY A 415 -15.96 5.71 -16.09
N GLU A 416 -15.32 6.50 -16.95
CA GLU A 416 -13.89 6.81 -16.89
C GLU A 416 -13.73 8.25 -16.40
N PHE A 417 -13.71 8.42 -15.08
CA PHE A 417 -13.73 9.73 -14.42
C PHE A 417 -13.02 9.65 -13.06
N ARG A 418 -11.69 9.80 -13.06
CA ARG A 418 -10.87 9.59 -11.86
C ARG A 418 -9.64 10.48 -11.79
N ASP A 419 -8.94 10.38 -10.67
CA ASP A 419 -7.67 11.01 -10.35
C ASP A 419 -7.73 12.55 -10.37
N PRO A 420 -8.57 13.17 -9.53
CA PRO A 420 -8.71 14.62 -9.51
C PRO A 420 -7.40 15.31 -9.12
N PHE A 421 -6.91 16.21 -9.98
CA PHE A 421 -5.79 17.11 -9.69
C PHE A 421 -6.26 18.56 -9.54
N VAL A 422 -6.15 19.09 -8.32
CA VAL A 422 -6.69 20.41 -7.97
C VAL A 422 -5.59 21.42 -7.68
N PHE A 423 -5.60 22.53 -8.39
CA PHE A 423 -4.66 23.63 -8.18
C PHE A 423 -5.38 24.98 -8.14
N ARG A 424 -4.82 25.92 -7.37
CA ARG A 424 -5.38 27.26 -7.19
C ARG A 424 -4.79 28.22 -8.22
N ASP A 425 -5.64 29.03 -8.83
CA ASP A 425 -5.24 30.23 -9.56
C ASP A 425 -5.40 31.45 -8.64
N PRO A 426 -4.29 31.99 -8.09
CA PRO A 426 -4.35 33.14 -7.19
C PRO A 426 -4.77 34.43 -7.90
N ALA A 427 -4.54 34.58 -9.20
CA ALA A 427 -4.97 35.78 -9.93
C ALA A 427 -6.48 35.83 -10.09
N ARG A 428 -7.12 34.66 -10.25
CA ARG A 428 -8.58 34.53 -10.40
C ARG A 428 -9.31 34.32 -9.07
N GLN A 429 -8.60 34.00 -7.99
CA GLN A 429 -9.20 33.57 -6.71
C GLN A 429 -10.13 32.36 -6.89
N SER A 430 -9.77 31.45 -7.80
CA SER A 430 -10.52 30.23 -8.10
C SER A 430 -9.58 29.03 -8.14
N TRP A 431 -10.17 27.83 -8.19
CA TRP A 431 -9.46 26.57 -8.33
C TRP A 431 -9.85 25.90 -9.63
N PHE A 432 -8.89 25.22 -10.24
CA PHE A 432 -9.13 24.30 -11.33
C PHE A 432 -8.99 22.87 -10.83
N GLN A 433 -9.84 21.98 -11.34
CA GLN A 433 -9.75 20.54 -11.14
C GLN A 433 -9.63 19.88 -12.50
N LEU A 434 -8.61 19.02 -12.65
CA LEU A 434 -8.42 18.11 -13.76
C LEU A 434 -8.92 16.74 -13.35
N VAL A 435 -9.65 16.03 -14.21
CA VAL A 435 -10.08 14.65 -13.97
C VAL A 435 -9.81 13.80 -15.21
N GLY A 436 -9.07 12.71 -15.04
CA GLY A 436 -8.70 11.78 -16.11
C GLY A 436 -9.91 11.15 -16.78
N SER A 437 -9.89 11.13 -18.12
CA SER A 437 -10.94 10.53 -18.96
C SER A 437 -10.42 10.26 -20.38
N SER A 438 -11.32 9.94 -21.31
CA SER A 438 -11.08 9.97 -22.75
C SER A 438 -12.24 10.60 -23.50
N LEU A 439 -11.99 11.19 -24.66
CA LEU A 439 -13.03 11.75 -25.52
C LEU A 439 -13.70 10.62 -26.33
N PRO A 440 -15.04 10.60 -26.48
CA PRO A 440 -15.72 9.61 -27.30
C PRO A 440 -15.18 9.58 -28.74
N GLY A 441 -14.57 8.47 -29.15
CA GLY A 441 -13.96 8.30 -30.47
C GLY A 441 -12.67 9.12 -30.70
N GLY A 442 -12.08 9.68 -29.63
CA GLY A 442 -10.87 10.52 -29.68
C GLY A 442 -9.76 10.01 -28.74
N SER A 443 -8.85 10.91 -28.36
CA SER A 443 -7.78 10.59 -27.40
C SER A 443 -8.27 10.60 -25.96
N GLY A 444 -7.46 10.04 -25.06
CA GLY A 444 -7.47 10.41 -23.65
C GLY A 444 -7.36 11.93 -23.44
N THR A 445 -7.81 12.38 -22.27
CA THR A 445 -7.79 13.79 -21.89
C THR A 445 -7.89 13.95 -20.37
N ALA A 446 -7.70 15.18 -19.89
CA ALA A 446 -8.18 15.60 -18.58
C ALA A 446 -9.38 16.53 -18.76
N LEU A 447 -10.51 16.21 -18.16
CA LEU A 447 -11.67 17.10 -18.08
C LEU A 447 -11.39 18.21 -17.06
N VAL A 448 -11.67 19.46 -17.41
CA VAL A 448 -11.41 20.62 -16.55
C VAL A 448 -12.70 21.12 -15.93
N TYR A 449 -12.64 21.42 -14.63
CA TYR A 449 -13.67 22.13 -13.89
C TYR A 449 -13.05 23.34 -13.18
N GLU A 450 -13.86 24.36 -12.92
CA GLU A 450 -13.48 25.54 -12.14
C GLU A 450 -14.44 25.71 -10.94
N SER A 451 -13.90 26.09 -9.78
CA SER A 451 -14.67 26.34 -8.57
C SER A 451 -14.17 27.59 -7.86
N ALA A 452 -15.07 28.27 -7.15
CA ALA A 452 -14.74 29.39 -6.26
C ALA A 452 -14.77 29.01 -4.76
N ASP A 453 -15.14 27.76 -4.43
CA ASP A 453 -15.39 27.32 -3.05
C ASP A 453 -14.92 25.89 -2.75
N LEU A 454 -14.25 25.23 -3.71
CA LEU A 454 -13.79 23.83 -3.69
C LEU A 454 -14.90 22.76 -3.70
N ARG A 455 -16.17 23.16 -3.68
CA ARG A 455 -17.33 22.26 -3.53
C ARG A 455 -18.23 22.27 -4.76
N SER A 456 -18.41 23.44 -5.36
CA SER A 456 -19.26 23.69 -6.50
C SER A 456 -18.39 23.83 -7.74
N TRP A 457 -18.43 22.84 -8.63
CA TRP A 457 -17.54 22.74 -9.78
C TRP A 457 -18.27 22.96 -11.10
N THR A 458 -17.83 23.93 -11.89
CA THR A 458 -18.37 24.26 -13.21
C THR A 458 -17.50 23.63 -14.31
N PRO A 459 -18.05 22.80 -15.21
CA PRO A 459 -17.27 22.19 -16.28
C PRO A 459 -16.79 23.22 -17.30
N ARG A 460 -15.53 23.09 -17.73
CA ARG A 460 -14.88 23.98 -18.70
C ARG A 460 -14.49 23.25 -20.01
N GLY A 461 -14.68 21.94 -20.10
CA GLY A 461 -14.33 21.10 -21.24
C GLY A 461 -12.98 20.39 -21.09
N PRO A 462 -12.46 19.72 -22.13
CA PRO A 462 -11.17 19.03 -22.08
C PRO A 462 -10.01 20.03 -21.98
N LEU A 463 -8.98 19.68 -21.22
CA LEU A 463 -7.76 20.47 -21.08
C LEU A 463 -7.00 20.51 -22.41
N PHE A 464 -6.84 19.34 -23.02
CA PHE A 464 -6.02 19.06 -24.18
C PHE A 464 -6.35 17.66 -24.75
N SER A 465 -6.16 17.47 -26.06
CA SER A 465 -6.32 16.19 -26.76
C SER A 465 -5.38 16.14 -27.97
N ILE A 466 -5.06 14.93 -28.44
CA ILE A 466 -4.23 14.70 -29.65
C ILE A 466 -4.98 13.87 -30.69
N ASP A 467 -4.45 13.80 -31.91
CA ASP A 467 -4.94 12.83 -32.89
C ASP A 467 -4.45 11.41 -32.54
N ALA A 468 -5.30 10.62 -31.86
CA ALA A 468 -5.00 9.25 -31.49
C ALA A 468 -4.74 8.31 -32.69
N LYS A 469 -5.13 8.68 -33.92
CA LYS A 469 -4.78 7.89 -35.11
C LYS A 469 -3.31 8.03 -35.48
N ARG A 470 -2.71 9.20 -35.20
CA ARG A 470 -1.27 9.46 -35.39
C ARG A 470 -0.44 8.90 -34.25
N PHE A 471 -1.03 8.71 -33.08
CA PHE A 471 -0.38 8.16 -31.89
C PHE A 471 -1.19 6.98 -31.32
N PRO A 472 -1.04 5.77 -31.90
CA PRO A 472 -1.79 4.58 -31.47
C PRO A 472 -1.64 4.32 -29.96
N GLY A 473 -2.73 3.92 -29.31
CA GLY A 473 -2.78 3.64 -27.87
C GLY A 473 -3.15 4.85 -26.99
N PHE A 474 -3.09 6.08 -27.54
CA PHE A 474 -3.51 7.29 -26.83
C PHE A 474 -5.02 7.56 -26.89
N ASP A 475 -5.81 6.67 -27.47
CA ASP A 475 -7.27 6.57 -27.32
C ASP A 475 -7.70 6.01 -25.96
N ALA A 476 -6.76 5.47 -25.19
CA ALA A 476 -6.98 5.03 -23.81
C ALA A 476 -7.34 6.21 -22.88
N THR A 477 -8.01 5.91 -21.77
CA THR A 477 -8.18 6.85 -20.64
C THR A 477 -6.80 7.30 -20.17
N TRP A 478 -6.62 8.62 -19.99
CA TRP A 478 -5.43 9.15 -19.33
C TRP A 478 -5.70 9.23 -17.83
N GLU A 479 -4.79 8.67 -17.04
CA GLU A 479 -4.87 8.58 -15.58
C GLU A 479 -3.90 9.58 -14.95
N LEU A 480 -4.19 9.96 -13.70
CA LEU A 480 -3.30 10.80 -12.88
C LEU A 480 -2.80 12.08 -13.60
N PRO A 481 -3.72 12.95 -14.10
CA PRO A 481 -3.33 14.19 -14.75
C PRO A 481 -2.63 15.12 -13.75
N VAL A 482 -1.48 15.68 -14.12
CA VAL A 482 -0.72 16.64 -13.31
C VAL A 482 -0.29 17.82 -14.19
N LEU A 483 -0.50 19.04 -13.72
CA LEU A 483 -0.09 20.26 -14.42
C LEU A 483 0.76 21.13 -13.49
N LEU A 484 2.04 21.33 -13.83
CA LEU A 484 2.99 22.07 -13.00
C LEU A 484 3.77 23.11 -13.80
N PRO A 485 4.08 24.29 -13.25
CA PRO A 485 4.96 25.26 -13.90
C PRO A 485 6.40 24.72 -13.95
N VAL A 486 7.14 25.01 -15.01
CA VAL A 486 8.55 24.56 -15.17
C VAL A 486 9.50 25.71 -15.49
N GLY A 487 9.01 26.94 -15.50
CA GLY A 487 9.80 28.15 -15.78
C GLY A 487 9.30 28.90 -17.00
N LYS A 488 10.06 29.91 -17.45
CA LYS A 488 9.68 30.74 -18.61
C LYS A 488 10.35 30.23 -19.88
N GLY A 489 9.57 30.13 -20.95
CA GLY A 489 10.10 29.86 -22.29
C GLY A 489 10.88 31.05 -22.85
N ARG A 490 11.52 30.85 -24.00
CA ARG A 490 12.29 31.91 -24.71
C ARG A 490 11.44 33.11 -25.12
N ASP A 491 10.13 32.93 -25.24
CA ASP A 491 9.13 33.97 -25.51
C ASP A 491 8.67 34.72 -24.24
N GLY A 492 9.26 34.41 -23.08
CA GLY A 492 8.92 35.03 -21.79
C GLY A 492 7.63 34.51 -21.14
N ARG A 493 6.86 33.64 -21.81
CA ARG A 493 5.64 33.05 -21.25
C ARG A 493 5.97 31.89 -20.32
N GLU A 494 5.20 31.78 -19.25
CA GLU A 494 5.31 30.65 -18.32
C GLU A 494 4.95 29.34 -19.03
N ARG A 495 5.84 28.36 -18.91
CA ARG A 495 5.66 27.01 -19.41
C ARG A 495 5.22 26.10 -18.29
N HIS A 496 4.34 25.18 -18.65
CA HIS A 496 3.83 24.13 -17.82
C HIS A 496 4.21 22.78 -18.42
N VAL A 497 4.42 21.80 -17.56
CA VAL A 497 4.44 20.39 -17.92
C VAL A 497 3.08 19.79 -17.60
N PHE A 498 2.48 19.10 -18.58
CA PHE A 498 1.28 18.29 -18.38
C PHE A 498 1.68 16.82 -18.42
N LEU A 499 1.56 16.12 -17.30
CA LEU A 499 1.93 14.72 -17.08
C LEU A 499 0.68 13.87 -16.93
N ASN A 500 0.69 12.66 -17.51
CA ASN A 500 -0.36 11.67 -17.31
C ASN A 500 0.24 10.27 -17.39
N ASP A 501 -0.46 9.31 -16.80
CA ASP A 501 -0.23 7.89 -17.02
C ASP A 501 -1.11 7.38 -18.18
N VAL A 502 -0.49 6.64 -19.09
CA VAL A 502 -1.19 5.92 -20.15
C VAL A 502 -0.76 4.46 -20.12
N ARG A 503 -1.60 3.59 -19.58
CA ARG A 503 -1.38 2.12 -19.47
C ARG A 503 -0.11 1.76 -18.71
N GLY A 504 0.13 2.42 -17.59
CA GLY A 504 1.28 2.20 -16.71
C GLY A 504 2.54 2.93 -17.14
N GLN A 505 2.49 3.86 -18.12
CA GLN A 505 3.65 4.64 -18.56
C GLN A 505 3.38 6.13 -18.44
N ALA A 506 4.27 6.85 -17.75
CA ALA A 506 4.21 8.30 -17.67
C ALA A 506 4.62 8.96 -19.00
N TYR A 507 3.74 9.82 -19.52
CA TYR A 507 3.97 10.69 -20.67
C TYR A 507 3.79 12.15 -20.29
N TYR A 508 4.44 13.04 -21.05
CA TYR A 508 4.33 14.48 -20.83
C TYR A 508 4.31 15.31 -22.11
N TRP A 509 3.82 16.54 -21.93
CA TRP A 509 3.93 17.64 -22.86
C TRP A 509 4.40 18.90 -22.13
N THR A 510 5.21 19.73 -22.79
CA THR A 510 5.50 21.10 -22.34
C THR A 510 4.66 22.07 -23.16
N GLY A 511 4.17 23.15 -22.54
CA GLY A 511 3.31 24.11 -23.22
C GLY A 511 2.84 25.24 -22.32
N VAL A 512 1.77 25.93 -22.75
CA VAL A 512 1.19 27.05 -22.00
C VAL A 512 -0.22 26.69 -21.54
N PHE A 513 -0.50 26.90 -20.26
CA PHE A 513 -1.85 26.84 -19.72
C PHE A 513 -2.49 28.23 -19.79
N ASP A 514 -3.61 28.34 -20.50
CA ASP A 514 -4.46 29.52 -20.54
C ASP A 514 -5.60 29.38 -19.52
N ALA A 515 -5.43 30.01 -18.36
CA ALA A 515 -6.41 29.98 -17.29
C ALA A 515 -7.76 30.64 -17.66
N LYS A 516 -7.78 31.60 -18.60
CA LYS A 516 -9.04 32.25 -19.03
C LYS A 516 -9.95 31.23 -19.72
N ASN A 517 -9.36 30.44 -20.62
CA ASN A 517 -10.09 29.44 -21.41
C ASN A 517 -10.04 28.03 -20.79
N ALA A 518 -9.24 27.83 -19.74
CA ALA A 518 -8.99 26.54 -19.11
C ALA A 518 -8.50 25.48 -20.12
N ARG A 519 -7.48 25.85 -20.90
CA ARG A 519 -6.90 25.02 -21.98
C ARG A 519 -5.39 24.97 -21.88
N PHE A 520 -4.82 23.83 -22.22
CA PHE A 520 -3.38 23.65 -22.39
C PHE A 520 -3.04 23.57 -23.88
N THR A 521 -2.09 24.37 -24.32
CA THR A 521 -1.55 24.33 -25.68
C THR A 521 -0.12 23.83 -25.61
N PRO A 522 0.18 22.61 -26.10
CA PRO A 522 1.53 22.09 -26.09
C PRO A 522 2.40 22.83 -27.11
N ASP A 523 3.70 22.92 -26.84
CA ASP A 523 4.68 23.41 -27.82
C ASP A 523 4.81 22.41 -29.00
N LEU A 524 4.63 21.11 -28.74
CA LEU A 524 4.60 20.04 -29.74
C LEU A 524 3.48 19.04 -29.44
N GLU A 525 2.78 18.56 -30.45
CA GLU A 525 1.69 17.58 -30.27
C GLU A 525 2.19 16.19 -29.82
N GLN A 526 3.41 15.80 -30.22
CA GLN A 526 3.94 14.46 -29.98
C GLN A 526 4.08 14.17 -28.47
N PRO A 527 3.50 13.07 -27.97
CA PRO A 527 3.71 12.64 -26.59
C PRO A 527 5.18 12.31 -26.35
N ARG A 528 5.73 12.77 -25.23
CA ARG A 528 7.10 12.46 -24.82
C ARG A 528 7.09 11.53 -23.63
N THR A 529 7.90 10.47 -23.69
CA THR A 529 8.11 9.57 -22.55
C THR A 529 8.88 10.29 -21.46
N PHE A 530 8.34 10.30 -20.24
CA PHE A 530 8.94 10.96 -19.08
C PHE A 530 10.17 10.19 -18.58
N ASP A 531 10.01 8.87 -18.41
CA ASP A 531 11.04 7.93 -17.98
C ASP A 531 11.11 6.75 -18.95
N VAL A 532 12.31 6.39 -19.40
CA VAL A 532 12.50 5.37 -20.45
C VAL A 532 12.61 3.93 -19.93
N GLY A 533 12.35 3.73 -18.64
CA GLY A 533 12.33 2.43 -17.96
C GLY A 533 11.13 1.53 -18.30
N GLN A 534 10.30 1.90 -19.27
CA GLN A 534 9.17 1.11 -19.77
C GLN A 534 8.19 0.67 -18.66
N GLY A 535 7.41 1.63 -18.16
CA GLY A 535 6.30 1.40 -17.25
C GLY A 535 6.64 1.22 -15.76
N HIS A 536 7.92 1.32 -15.41
CA HIS A 536 8.33 1.28 -14.01
C HIS A 536 8.04 2.60 -13.31
N PHE A 537 8.46 3.73 -13.88
CA PHE A 537 7.99 5.05 -13.43
C PHE A 537 6.60 5.28 -14.01
N SER A 538 5.60 5.16 -13.16
CA SER A 538 4.21 5.33 -13.52
C SER A 538 3.48 6.12 -12.42
N GLY A 539 2.22 6.42 -12.67
CA GLY A 539 1.37 7.15 -11.74
C GLY A 539 1.97 8.46 -11.20
N PRO A 540 2.24 9.45 -12.08
CA PRO A 540 2.85 10.70 -11.67
C PRO A 540 1.94 11.49 -10.73
N SER A 541 2.51 12.04 -9.67
CA SER A 541 1.85 13.03 -8.81
C SER A 541 2.83 14.12 -8.43
N GLY A 542 2.39 15.37 -8.31
CA GLY A 542 3.34 16.44 -7.99
C GLY A 542 2.68 17.70 -7.47
N PHE A 543 3.54 18.62 -7.03
CA PHE A 543 3.15 19.92 -6.48
C PHE A 543 4.26 20.95 -6.69
N VAL A 544 3.93 22.21 -6.47
CA VAL A 544 4.93 23.26 -6.30
C VAL A 544 5.28 23.32 -4.81
N ASP A 545 6.53 23.02 -4.47
CA ASP A 545 7.04 23.10 -3.11
C ASP A 545 6.90 24.54 -2.60
N PRO A 546 6.06 24.81 -1.58
CA PRO A 546 5.86 26.17 -1.10
C PRO A 546 7.10 26.75 -0.39
N LYS A 547 8.09 25.92 -0.02
CA LYS A 547 9.34 26.41 0.57
C LYS A 547 10.33 26.93 -0.46
N THR A 548 10.40 26.30 -1.64
CA THR A 548 11.44 26.59 -2.63
C THR A 548 10.90 27.08 -3.97
N GLY A 549 9.60 26.95 -4.23
CA GLY A 549 8.98 27.21 -5.53
C GLY A 549 9.33 26.20 -6.62
N ARG A 550 9.93 25.05 -6.27
CA ARG A 550 10.29 23.99 -7.24
C ARG A 550 9.07 23.14 -7.54
N SER A 551 8.90 22.74 -8.80
CA SER A 551 7.94 21.70 -9.15
C SER A 551 8.55 20.33 -8.86
N ILE A 552 7.94 19.58 -7.97
CA ILE A 552 8.40 18.26 -7.53
C ILE A 552 7.39 17.20 -7.94
N VAL A 553 7.88 16.09 -8.49
CA VAL A 553 7.08 14.95 -8.92
C VAL A 553 7.54 13.69 -8.20
N PHE A 554 6.55 12.90 -7.80
CA PHE A 554 6.65 11.55 -7.24
C PHE A 554 6.01 10.56 -8.22
N SER A 555 6.34 9.29 -8.06
CA SER A 555 5.81 8.18 -8.85
C SER A 555 5.79 6.89 -8.06
N ILE A 556 5.03 5.92 -8.54
CA ILE A 556 5.29 4.51 -8.18
C ILE A 556 6.43 3.98 -9.05
N ALA A 557 7.19 3.07 -8.46
CA ALA A 557 8.07 2.12 -9.14
C ALA A 557 7.42 0.72 -9.07
N GLN A 558 6.71 0.35 -10.14
CA GLN A 558 6.00 -0.94 -10.19
C GLN A 558 6.98 -2.11 -10.12
N GLY A 559 6.55 -3.19 -9.45
CA GLY A 559 7.29 -4.44 -9.31
C GLY A 559 6.95 -5.44 -10.41
N GLU A 560 7.84 -6.39 -10.68
CA GLU A 560 7.62 -7.49 -11.64
C GLU A 560 7.67 -8.86 -10.95
N ARG A 561 7.38 -8.90 -9.64
CA ARG A 561 7.29 -10.15 -8.91
C ARG A 561 6.03 -10.91 -9.28
N THR A 562 6.08 -12.23 -9.18
CA THR A 562 4.86 -13.03 -9.24
C THR A 562 4.03 -12.80 -7.97
N LEU A 563 2.73 -13.07 -8.02
CA LEU A 563 1.86 -13.00 -6.84
C LEU A 563 2.38 -13.88 -5.69
N GLN A 564 2.98 -15.04 -5.99
CA GLN A 564 3.60 -15.89 -4.97
C GLN A 564 4.83 -15.23 -4.34
N ASP A 565 5.67 -14.56 -5.12
CA ASP A 565 6.81 -13.84 -4.57
C ASP A 565 6.37 -12.60 -3.75
N GLU A 566 5.28 -11.94 -4.12
CA GLU A 566 4.67 -10.87 -3.32
C GLU A 566 4.12 -11.40 -2.00
N TRP A 567 3.41 -12.54 -2.04
CA TRP A 567 2.97 -13.26 -0.84
C TRP A 567 4.15 -13.57 0.08
N ASP A 568 5.20 -14.21 -0.46
CA ASP A 568 6.41 -14.63 0.26
C ASP A 568 7.23 -13.44 0.80
N ALA A 569 7.14 -12.28 0.15
CA ALA A 569 7.80 -11.05 0.57
C ALA A 569 7.00 -10.28 1.62
N GLY A 570 5.66 -10.37 1.62
CA GLY A 570 4.77 -9.59 2.48
C GLY A 570 4.67 -8.10 2.11
N TRP A 571 5.18 -7.72 0.95
CA TRP A 571 5.09 -6.36 0.41
C TRP A 571 5.13 -6.35 -1.12
N ALA A 572 4.50 -5.33 -1.70
CA ALA A 572 4.51 -5.09 -3.14
C ALA A 572 4.69 -3.59 -3.44
N HIS A 573 5.49 -3.34 -4.47
CA HIS A 573 5.83 -2.01 -5.03
C HIS A 573 6.54 -1.06 -4.06
N ASN A 574 6.98 0.08 -4.61
CA ASN A 574 7.60 1.19 -3.88
C ASN A 574 7.36 2.50 -4.64
N GLY A 575 7.63 3.65 -4.02
CA GLY A 575 7.74 4.92 -4.71
C GLY A 575 9.10 5.07 -5.40
N GLY A 576 9.13 5.79 -6.52
CA GLY A 576 10.37 6.30 -7.10
C GLY A 576 10.97 7.44 -6.27
N LEU A 577 12.19 7.87 -6.61
CA LEU A 577 12.77 9.05 -5.98
C LEU A 577 11.99 10.32 -6.37
N PRO A 578 11.80 11.27 -5.45
CA PRO A 578 11.27 12.58 -5.81
C PRO A 578 12.21 13.30 -6.77
N VAL A 579 11.64 13.85 -7.84
CA VAL A 579 12.36 14.61 -8.87
C VAL A 579 11.89 16.05 -8.91
N THR A 580 12.83 16.98 -9.10
CA THR A 580 12.55 18.37 -9.42
C THR A 580 12.51 18.56 -10.93
N LEU A 581 11.60 19.41 -11.39
CA LEU A 581 11.41 19.77 -12.79
C LEU A 581 11.75 21.22 -13.06
N SER A 582 12.44 21.48 -14.17
CA SER A 582 12.72 22.83 -14.66
C SER A 582 12.85 22.86 -16.18
N LEU A 583 12.85 24.06 -16.77
CA LEU A 583 13.10 24.28 -18.20
C LEU A 583 14.56 24.62 -18.43
N GLY A 584 15.24 23.88 -19.31
CA GLY A 584 16.60 24.17 -19.74
C GLY A 584 16.67 25.37 -20.68
N ALA A 585 17.88 25.90 -20.90
CA ALA A 585 18.11 27.02 -21.84
C ALA A 585 17.79 26.68 -23.31
N ASP A 586 17.81 25.39 -23.65
CA ASP A 586 17.35 24.84 -24.93
C ASP A 586 15.81 24.79 -25.05
N GLY A 587 15.07 25.11 -23.99
CA GLY A 587 13.61 25.04 -23.95
C GLY A 587 13.08 23.62 -23.68
N GLU A 588 13.96 22.68 -23.32
CA GLU A 588 13.60 21.30 -23.04
C GLU A 588 13.46 21.05 -21.54
N LEU A 589 12.61 20.09 -21.16
CA LEU A 589 12.42 19.72 -19.76
C LEU A 589 13.74 19.18 -19.17
N ARG A 590 13.99 19.51 -17.90
CA ARG A 590 15.06 18.97 -17.08
C ARG A 590 14.44 18.22 -15.90
N ILE A 591 14.99 17.04 -15.62
CA ILE A 591 14.56 16.13 -14.59
C ILE A 591 15.78 15.77 -13.75
N ALA A 592 15.76 16.14 -12.48
CA ALA A 592 16.83 15.82 -11.55
C ALA A 592 16.26 15.29 -10.23
N PRO A 593 16.89 14.30 -9.59
CA PRO A 593 16.53 13.88 -8.24
C PRO A 593 16.75 15.05 -7.27
N ILE A 594 15.88 15.22 -6.27
CA ILE A 594 16.00 16.35 -5.34
C ILE A 594 17.36 16.36 -4.62
N SER A 595 17.86 17.56 -4.32
CA SER A 595 19.15 17.77 -3.64
C SER A 595 19.20 17.16 -2.23
N GLU A 596 18.05 17.07 -1.58
CA GLU A 596 17.87 16.63 -0.20
C GLU A 596 18.31 15.17 0.01
N LEU A 597 18.29 14.36 -1.06
CA LEU A 597 18.78 12.97 -1.02
C LEU A 597 20.25 12.87 -0.59
N ALA A 598 21.03 13.94 -0.70
CA ALA A 598 22.39 13.99 -0.17
C ALA A 598 22.44 13.72 1.36
N ALA A 599 21.36 13.97 2.10
CA ALA A 599 21.26 13.67 3.53
C ALA A 599 21.33 12.16 3.84
N LEU A 600 21.07 11.31 2.85
CA LEU A 600 21.19 9.85 2.99
C LEU A 600 22.63 9.36 2.83
N ARG A 601 23.55 10.15 2.28
CA ARG A 601 24.94 9.74 2.09
C ARG A 601 25.59 9.48 3.45
N ARG A 602 26.09 8.26 3.67
CA ARG A 602 26.77 7.89 4.92
C ARG A 602 28.28 7.87 4.78
N ARG A 603 28.79 6.98 3.93
CA ARG A 603 30.22 6.81 3.70
C ARG A 603 30.50 6.93 2.21
N GLN A 604 31.40 7.84 1.84
CA GLN A 604 31.95 7.87 0.48
C GLN A 604 32.94 6.71 0.35
N LEU A 605 32.57 5.72 -0.46
CA LEU A 605 33.36 4.51 -0.70
C LEU A 605 34.43 4.74 -1.78
N LEU A 606 34.17 5.66 -2.70
CA LEU A 606 35.07 6.02 -3.80
C LEU A 606 34.89 7.51 -4.16
N ASP A 607 36.01 8.19 -4.42
CA ASP A 607 36.08 9.50 -5.11
C ASP A 607 37.30 9.46 -6.03
N LEU A 608 37.05 9.16 -7.31
CA LEU A 608 38.06 9.09 -8.33
C LEU A 608 37.82 10.20 -9.34
N ARG A 609 38.89 10.88 -9.75
CA ARG A 609 38.83 11.99 -10.70
C ARG A 609 39.93 11.87 -11.72
N ASN A 610 39.60 12.17 -12.97
CA ASN A 610 40.56 12.17 -14.08
C ASN A 610 41.39 10.88 -14.12
N ALA A 611 40.73 9.74 -14.22
CA ALA A 611 41.35 8.42 -14.23
C ALA A 611 41.13 7.69 -15.55
N SER A 612 42.02 6.75 -15.86
CA SER A 612 41.80 5.77 -16.92
C SER A 612 40.72 4.75 -16.52
N VAL A 613 40.15 4.06 -17.50
CA VAL A 613 39.19 2.98 -17.26
C VAL A 613 39.80 1.85 -16.41
N ALA A 614 41.08 1.52 -16.61
CA ALA A 614 41.77 0.47 -15.85
C ALA A 614 41.89 0.83 -14.35
N GLU A 615 42.26 2.07 -14.03
CA GLU A 615 42.33 2.55 -12.65
C GLU A 615 40.95 2.54 -11.99
N ALA A 616 39.91 2.98 -12.71
CA ALA A 616 38.53 2.96 -12.22
C ALA A 616 38.02 1.54 -11.98
N ALA A 617 38.29 0.59 -12.88
CA ALA A 617 37.92 -0.81 -12.72
C ALA A 617 38.60 -1.46 -11.51
N ALA A 618 39.90 -1.20 -11.31
CA ALA A 618 40.62 -1.70 -10.14
C ALA A 618 40.06 -1.14 -8.82
N ALA A 619 39.69 0.15 -8.79
CA ALA A 619 39.07 0.76 -7.61
C ALA A 619 37.67 0.18 -7.31
N LEU A 620 36.85 -0.03 -8.35
CA LEU A 620 35.51 -0.61 -8.21
C LEU A 620 35.52 -2.06 -7.70
N ALA A 621 36.54 -2.84 -8.05
CA ALA A 621 36.66 -4.24 -7.61
C ALA A 621 36.70 -4.42 -6.08
N ALA A 622 37.08 -3.37 -5.33
CA ALA A 622 37.09 -3.37 -3.87
C ALA A 622 35.75 -2.92 -3.24
N ILE A 623 34.80 -2.47 -4.06
CA ILE A 623 33.52 -1.91 -3.60
C ILE A 623 32.45 -3.00 -3.61
N ARG A 624 31.75 -3.11 -2.49
CA ARG A 624 30.65 -4.06 -2.28
C ARG A 624 29.48 -3.33 -1.63
N GLY A 625 28.26 -3.54 -2.12
CA GLY A 625 27.04 -2.98 -1.53
C GLY A 625 25.80 -3.12 -2.41
N ASP A 626 24.64 -2.98 -1.77
CA ASP A 626 23.31 -3.08 -2.39
C ASP A 626 22.44 -1.84 -2.16
N ALA A 627 22.91 -0.86 -1.38
CA ALA A 627 22.26 0.44 -1.16
C ALA A 627 23.28 1.57 -1.41
N LEU A 628 23.37 2.04 -2.65
CA LEU A 628 24.43 2.88 -3.16
C LEU A 628 23.91 4.05 -4.02
N GLU A 629 24.63 5.15 -3.98
CA GLU A 629 24.56 6.21 -4.99
C GLU A 629 25.88 6.24 -5.76
N VAL A 630 25.81 6.32 -7.10
CA VAL A 630 26.97 6.43 -7.99
C VAL A 630 26.83 7.70 -8.84
N GLU A 631 27.84 8.56 -8.80
CA GLU A 631 28.02 9.66 -9.77
C GLU A 631 29.12 9.25 -10.75
N LEU A 632 28.79 9.14 -12.03
CA LEU A 632 29.71 8.83 -13.12
C LEU A 632 29.71 9.97 -14.14
N GLU A 633 30.88 10.51 -14.44
CA GLU A 633 31.11 11.42 -15.56
C GLU A 633 32.20 10.84 -16.46
N LEU A 634 31.85 10.55 -17.72
CA LEU A 634 32.80 10.15 -18.76
C LEU A 634 32.94 11.30 -19.76
N ALA A 635 34.18 11.61 -20.15
CA ALA A 635 34.46 12.65 -21.14
C ALA A 635 33.77 12.34 -22.49
N PRO A 636 33.54 13.33 -23.36
CA PRO A 636 33.10 13.07 -24.72
C PRO A 636 34.02 12.06 -25.41
N SER A 637 33.44 11.13 -26.17
CA SER A 637 34.17 10.07 -26.86
C SER A 637 33.46 9.74 -28.17
N SER A 638 34.24 9.59 -29.24
CA SER A 638 33.75 9.14 -30.55
C SER A 638 33.71 7.61 -30.65
N GLU A 639 34.22 6.89 -29.67
CA GLU A 639 34.21 5.43 -29.63
C GLU A 639 32.78 4.91 -29.46
N ALA A 640 32.36 4.05 -30.37
CA ALA A 640 31.06 3.40 -30.31
C ALA A 640 31.08 2.27 -29.27
N GLY A 641 30.08 2.20 -28.39
CA GLY A 641 29.98 1.14 -27.40
C GLY A 641 29.03 1.45 -26.26
N LYS A 642 29.02 0.54 -25.27
CA LYS A 642 28.28 0.73 -24.01
C LYS A 642 29.10 1.61 -23.06
N ARG A 643 28.48 2.69 -22.57
CA ARG A 643 29.08 3.63 -21.60
C ARG A 643 28.18 3.73 -20.37
N GLY A 644 28.64 3.31 -19.19
CA GLY A 644 27.82 3.23 -17.98
C GLY A 644 28.39 2.30 -16.91
N MET A 645 27.52 1.53 -16.23
CA MET A 645 27.86 0.68 -15.08
C MET A 645 27.18 -0.70 -15.17
N SER A 646 27.87 -1.76 -14.73
CA SER A 646 27.23 -2.99 -14.25
C SER A 646 26.99 -2.89 -12.74
N LEU A 647 25.79 -3.25 -12.32
CA LEU A 647 25.29 -3.22 -10.94
C LEU A 647 24.98 -4.65 -10.47
N ARG A 648 25.00 -4.85 -9.15
CA ARG A 648 24.68 -6.14 -8.50
C ARG A 648 25.44 -7.31 -9.13
N VAL A 649 26.74 -7.13 -9.36
CA VAL A 649 27.58 -8.13 -10.01
C VAL A 649 27.98 -9.22 -9.02
N ALA A 650 27.59 -10.46 -9.30
CA ALA A 650 27.99 -11.63 -8.52
C ALA A 650 29.38 -12.16 -8.96
N PRO A 651 30.10 -12.91 -8.10
CA PRO A 651 31.37 -13.54 -8.46
C PRO A 651 31.29 -14.34 -9.78
N GLY A 652 32.31 -14.20 -10.62
CA GLY A 652 32.34 -14.81 -11.95
C GLY A 652 31.30 -14.25 -12.93
N ARG A 653 30.68 -13.10 -12.62
CA ARG A 653 29.57 -12.49 -13.37
C ARG A 653 28.38 -13.44 -13.57
N ALA A 654 28.13 -14.31 -12.60
CA ALA A 654 27.00 -15.24 -12.61
C ALA A 654 25.64 -14.52 -12.66
N GLU A 655 25.58 -13.35 -12.03
CA GLU A 655 24.49 -12.37 -12.15
C GLU A 655 25.10 -10.98 -12.36
N ALA A 656 24.46 -10.16 -13.19
CA ALA A 656 24.81 -8.76 -13.40
C ALA A 656 23.67 -8.03 -14.10
N THR A 657 23.46 -6.77 -13.72
CA THR A 657 22.56 -5.84 -14.40
C THR A 657 23.39 -4.75 -15.07
N GLU A 658 23.25 -4.52 -16.37
CA GLU A 658 24.02 -3.47 -17.07
C GLU A 658 23.15 -2.25 -17.34
N LEU A 659 23.56 -1.07 -16.89
CA LEU A 659 22.88 0.22 -17.14
C LEU A 659 23.84 1.12 -17.92
N TYR A 660 23.50 1.46 -19.17
CA TYR A 660 24.43 2.10 -20.09
C TYR A 660 23.74 2.97 -21.14
N LEU A 661 24.49 3.92 -21.70
CA LEU A 661 24.20 4.51 -23.01
C LEU A 661 24.88 3.67 -24.09
N ASP A 662 24.10 3.18 -25.04
CA ASP A 662 24.60 2.62 -26.30
C ASP A 662 24.82 3.77 -27.29
N THR A 663 26.07 4.19 -27.47
CA THR A 663 26.41 5.32 -28.34
C THR A 663 26.24 4.99 -29.83
N ALA A 664 26.27 3.71 -30.21
CA ALA A 664 26.02 3.31 -31.59
C ALA A 664 24.53 3.43 -31.97
N ARG A 665 23.64 3.20 -30.99
CA ARG A 665 22.18 3.25 -31.18
C ARG A 665 21.53 4.55 -30.68
N GLY A 666 22.24 5.37 -29.89
CA GLY A 666 21.69 6.56 -29.25
C GLY A 666 20.60 6.22 -28.23
N ARG A 667 20.82 5.21 -27.39
CA ARG A 667 19.81 4.69 -26.44
C ARG A 667 20.35 4.52 -25.04
N LEU A 668 19.64 5.06 -24.05
CA LEU A 668 19.83 4.75 -22.63
C LEU A 668 19.06 3.47 -22.31
N GLU A 669 19.76 2.46 -21.81
CA GLU A 669 19.23 1.12 -21.61
C GLU A 669 19.65 0.49 -20.28
N ILE A 670 18.81 -0.40 -19.77
CA ILE A 670 19.16 -1.35 -18.73
C ILE A 670 18.93 -2.78 -19.25
N ASP A 671 19.98 -3.58 -19.24
CA ASP A 671 19.97 -5.00 -19.61
C ASP A 671 19.84 -5.84 -18.35
N ARG A 672 18.72 -6.57 -18.28
CA ARG A 672 18.33 -7.38 -17.12
C ARG A 672 18.30 -8.88 -17.44
N THR A 673 18.85 -9.28 -18.59
CA THR A 673 18.87 -10.67 -19.06
C THR A 673 19.64 -11.61 -18.13
N ARG A 674 20.55 -11.06 -17.31
CA ARG A 674 21.32 -11.79 -16.31
C ARG A 674 21.19 -11.21 -14.90
N SER A 675 20.14 -10.44 -14.62
CA SER A 675 19.94 -9.86 -13.28
C SER A 675 19.65 -10.91 -12.21
N ALA A 676 19.10 -12.06 -12.58
CA ALA A 676 18.75 -13.13 -11.65
C ALA A 676 18.93 -14.51 -12.31
N SER A 677 19.55 -15.44 -11.59
CA SER A 677 19.72 -16.83 -12.03
C SER A 677 18.35 -17.51 -12.12
N GLY A 678 18.05 -18.14 -13.25
CA GLY A 678 16.78 -18.85 -13.48
C GLY A 678 15.61 -17.94 -13.91
N GLN A 679 15.80 -16.62 -13.97
CA GLN A 679 14.81 -15.69 -14.50
C GLN A 679 15.48 -14.59 -15.32
N ALA A 680 15.32 -14.67 -16.64
CA ALA A 680 15.84 -13.65 -17.56
C ALA A 680 14.78 -12.57 -17.78
N TYR A 681 15.14 -11.32 -17.54
CA TYR A 681 14.32 -10.16 -17.90
C TYR A 681 14.82 -9.54 -19.21
N GLY A 682 14.01 -8.72 -19.87
CA GLY A 682 14.39 -8.07 -21.13
C GLY A 682 15.37 -6.90 -20.97
N ILE A 683 15.75 -6.32 -22.11
CA ILE A 683 16.39 -5.00 -22.18
C ILE A 683 15.29 -3.96 -22.31
N GLN A 684 15.35 -2.93 -21.48
CA GLN A 684 14.42 -1.80 -21.53
C GLN A 684 15.19 -0.48 -21.66
N GLY A 685 14.58 0.52 -22.29
CA GLY A 685 15.23 1.80 -22.51
C GLY A 685 14.58 2.64 -23.60
N GLY A 686 15.22 3.76 -23.93
CA GLY A 686 14.72 4.73 -24.90
C GLY A 686 15.81 5.63 -25.46
N ALA A 687 15.42 6.44 -26.45
CA ALA A 687 16.36 7.32 -27.14
C ALA A 687 16.95 8.39 -26.21
N LEU A 688 18.26 8.57 -26.29
CA LEU A 688 19.01 9.65 -25.66
C LEU A 688 20.22 9.98 -26.54
N ASP A 689 20.31 11.25 -26.94
CA ASP A 689 21.46 11.81 -27.65
C ASP A 689 22.20 12.76 -26.69
N LEU A 690 23.53 12.61 -26.60
CA LEU A 690 24.38 13.44 -25.76
C LEU A 690 24.82 14.75 -26.44
N GLN A 691 24.63 14.90 -27.75
CA GLN A 691 25.03 16.12 -28.49
C GLN A 691 26.51 16.50 -28.24
N ASP A 692 27.42 15.51 -28.29
CA ASP A 692 28.86 15.65 -28.01
C ASP A 692 29.21 16.09 -26.57
N GLU A 693 28.24 16.15 -25.65
CA GLU A 693 28.49 16.42 -24.24
C GLU A 693 29.13 15.22 -23.51
N ALA A 694 29.72 15.50 -22.35
CA ALA A 694 30.13 14.44 -21.43
C ALA A 694 28.90 13.63 -20.98
N LEU A 695 29.08 12.31 -20.81
CA LEU A 695 28.04 11.47 -20.22
C LEU A 695 28.07 11.66 -18.71
N ARG A 696 27.00 12.21 -18.12
CA ARG A 696 26.82 12.35 -16.68
C ARG A 696 25.66 11.47 -16.23
N MET A 697 25.95 10.46 -15.42
CA MET A 697 24.95 9.56 -14.86
C MET A 697 24.97 9.65 -13.34
N ARG A 698 23.81 9.93 -12.75
CA ARG A 698 23.56 9.76 -11.31
C ARG A 698 22.69 8.52 -11.12
N ILE A 699 23.25 7.47 -10.55
CA ILE A 699 22.62 6.15 -10.42
C ILE A 699 22.33 5.90 -8.95
N PHE A 700 21.12 5.45 -8.66
CA PHE A 700 20.67 5.05 -7.33
C PHE A 700 20.33 3.57 -7.38
N LEU A 701 21.04 2.78 -6.56
CA LEU A 701 20.82 1.36 -6.38
C LEU A 701 20.32 1.12 -4.96
N ASP A 702 19.09 0.64 -4.82
CA ASP A 702 18.49 0.35 -3.52
C ASP A 702 17.87 -1.04 -3.52
N ARG A 703 18.73 -2.03 -3.34
CA ARG A 703 18.44 -3.45 -3.42
C ARG A 703 17.77 -3.79 -4.74
N SER A 704 16.45 -3.94 -4.76
CA SER A 704 15.73 -4.24 -5.99
C SER A 704 15.44 -3.03 -6.88
N MET A 705 15.74 -1.81 -6.41
CA MET A 705 15.47 -0.58 -7.16
C MET A 705 16.73 -0.09 -7.89
N VAL A 706 16.57 0.28 -9.16
CA VAL A 706 17.59 1.00 -9.94
C VAL A 706 16.95 2.22 -10.59
N GLU A 707 17.48 3.40 -10.28
CA GLU A 707 17.12 4.64 -10.96
C GLU A 707 18.37 5.32 -11.51
N ALA A 708 18.27 5.93 -12.69
CA ALA A 708 19.36 6.64 -13.33
C ALA A 708 18.87 7.95 -13.91
N TYR A 709 19.64 9.02 -13.70
CA TYR A 709 19.37 10.35 -14.22
C TYR A 709 20.55 10.79 -15.06
N VAL A 710 20.32 11.03 -16.35
CA VAL A 710 21.38 11.24 -17.35
C VAL A 710 21.30 12.64 -17.94
N ASN A 711 22.37 13.42 -17.74
CA ASN A 711 22.51 14.83 -18.13
C ASN A 711 21.31 15.72 -17.75
N GLU A 712 20.53 15.33 -16.73
CA GLU A 712 19.23 15.93 -16.38
C GLU A 712 18.19 15.92 -17.52
N ARG A 713 18.46 15.22 -18.64
CA ARG A 713 17.61 15.19 -19.84
C ARG A 713 16.67 13.98 -19.84
N LYS A 714 17.11 12.86 -19.27
CA LYS A 714 16.34 11.60 -19.22
C LYS A 714 16.56 10.86 -17.91
N SER A 715 15.50 10.19 -17.46
CA SER A 715 15.55 9.22 -16.38
C SER A 715 15.24 7.81 -16.89
N LEU A 716 15.73 6.80 -16.16
CA LEU A 716 15.38 5.40 -16.33
C LEU A 716 15.15 4.77 -14.95
N THR A 717 13.96 4.23 -14.75
CA THR A 717 13.52 3.54 -13.53
C THR A 717 13.37 2.04 -13.80
N SER A 718 13.83 1.17 -12.89
CA SER A 718 13.78 -0.29 -13.12
C SER A 718 13.80 -1.10 -11.83
N ARG A 719 13.33 -2.35 -11.94
CA ARG A 719 13.40 -3.36 -10.88
C ARG A 719 14.32 -4.51 -11.24
N ILE A 720 15.05 -5.00 -10.23
CA ILE A 720 15.90 -6.17 -10.33
C ILE A 720 15.75 -7.04 -9.09
N TYR A 721 15.77 -8.37 -9.25
CA TYR A 721 15.61 -9.29 -8.13
C TYR A 721 16.70 -10.38 -8.15
N PRO A 722 17.98 -10.02 -7.91
CA PRO A 722 19.08 -10.99 -7.89
C PRO A 722 18.78 -12.16 -6.96
N ALA A 723 19.03 -13.39 -7.42
CA ALA A 723 18.77 -14.58 -6.63
C ALA A 723 19.88 -14.79 -5.59
N ARG A 724 21.10 -14.34 -5.91
CA ARG A 724 22.27 -14.51 -5.04
C ARG A 724 22.45 -13.35 -4.07
N ALA A 725 22.74 -13.69 -2.82
CA ALA A 725 23.02 -12.69 -1.79
C ALA A 725 24.39 -12.00 -1.96
N ASP A 726 25.32 -12.61 -2.69
CA ASP A 726 26.66 -12.09 -2.99
C ASP A 726 26.76 -11.32 -4.32
N ALA A 727 25.60 -10.98 -4.91
CA ALA A 727 25.45 -10.10 -6.06
C ALA A 727 25.49 -8.62 -5.62
N ASP A 728 26.63 -8.14 -5.15
CA ASP A 728 26.82 -6.83 -4.50
C ASP A 728 28.04 -6.08 -5.07
N GLY A 729 28.61 -6.54 -6.19
CA GLY A 729 29.71 -5.86 -6.90
C GLY A 729 29.26 -4.79 -7.90
N LEU A 730 30.22 -3.97 -8.34
CA LEU A 730 30.09 -2.95 -9.38
C LEU A 730 31.19 -3.10 -10.43
N GLU A 731 30.88 -2.83 -11.70
CA GLU A 731 31.90 -2.79 -12.77
C GLU A 731 31.64 -1.61 -13.72
N LEU A 732 32.70 -0.99 -14.26
CA LEU A 732 32.59 0.09 -15.23
C LEU A 732 32.34 -0.49 -16.64
N LEU A 733 31.41 0.11 -17.39
CA LEU A 733 31.21 -0.14 -18.82
C LEU A 733 31.77 1.05 -19.59
N ALA A 734 32.97 0.92 -20.16
CA ALA A 734 33.60 1.97 -20.97
C ALA A 734 34.71 1.36 -21.83
N ALA A 735 35.03 1.98 -22.97
CA ALA A 735 36.15 1.55 -23.80
C ALA A 735 37.50 1.89 -23.14
N ALA A 736 38.57 1.14 -23.40
CA ALA A 736 39.87 1.37 -22.75
C ALA A 736 40.44 2.80 -22.96
N GLY A 737 40.11 3.43 -24.09
CA GLY A 737 40.49 4.82 -24.40
C GLY A 737 39.61 5.90 -23.78
N ASP A 738 38.48 5.54 -23.15
CA ASP A 738 37.61 6.50 -22.49
C ASP A 738 38.29 7.12 -21.24
N ARG A 739 37.88 8.34 -20.92
CA ARG A 739 38.38 9.06 -19.75
C ARG A 739 37.27 9.20 -18.70
N VAL A 740 37.53 8.69 -17.50
CA VAL A 740 36.68 8.91 -16.32
C VAL A 740 37.02 10.27 -15.74
N VAL A 741 36.11 11.24 -15.88
CA VAL A 741 36.27 12.59 -15.32
C VAL A 741 35.96 12.56 -13.83
N VAL A 742 34.84 11.93 -13.45
CA VAL A 742 34.41 11.71 -12.07
C VAL A 742 33.84 10.31 -11.93
N LEU A 743 34.21 9.61 -10.86
CA LEU A 743 33.50 8.43 -10.39
C LEU A 743 33.46 8.47 -8.86
N LYS A 744 32.26 8.65 -8.32
CA LYS A 744 32.04 8.62 -6.87
C LYS A 744 31.00 7.60 -6.51
N VAL A 745 31.20 6.94 -5.38
CA VAL A 745 30.25 5.96 -4.83
C VAL A 745 30.02 6.27 -3.36
N TRP A 746 28.76 6.35 -2.95
CA TRP A 746 28.37 6.47 -1.55
C TRP A 746 27.55 5.27 -1.10
N ALA A 747 27.82 4.78 0.10
CA ALA A 747 26.87 3.98 0.84
C ALA A 747 25.73 4.87 1.34
N MET A 748 24.50 4.48 1.05
CA MET A 748 23.29 5.22 1.41
C MET A 748 22.65 4.68 2.69
N GLY A 749 22.16 5.58 3.53
CA GLY A 749 21.36 5.27 4.70
C GLY A 749 19.88 5.07 4.33
N PRO A 750 19.06 4.59 5.27
CA PRO A 750 17.62 4.44 5.05
C PRO A 750 16.90 5.80 5.00
N ALA A 751 15.80 5.85 4.24
CA ALA A 751 14.87 7.00 4.16
C ALA A 751 13.90 7.07 5.34
N GLU A 752 14.25 6.43 6.44
CA GLU A 752 13.41 6.39 7.63
C GLU A 752 13.85 7.44 8.60
N LYS A 753 12.87 8.12 9.17
CA LYS A 753 13.10 8.85 10.40
C LYS A 753 13.11 7.82 11.54
N GLY A 754 14.25 7.63 12.20
CA GLY A 754 14.26 6.91 13.48
C GLY A 754 13.30 7.61 14.44
N ASN A 755 12.40 6.84 15.08
CA ASN A 755 11.46 7.37 16.06
C ASN A 755 12.16 8.05 17.23
#